data_AF-A0A2I4HMP2-F1
#
_entry.id   AF-A0A2I4HMP2-F1
#
_cell.length_a   1.000
_cell.length_b   1.000
_cell.length_c   1.000
_cell.angle_alpha   90.00
_cell.angle_beta   90.00
_cell.angle_gamma   90.00
#
_symmetry.space_group_name_H-M   'P 1'
#
loop_
_entity.id
_entity.type
_entity.pdbx_description
1 polymer ?
#
loop_
_entity_poly.entity_id
_entity_poly.type
_entity_poly.pdbx_seq_one_letter_code
_entity_poly.pdbx_strand_id
1 'polypeptide(L)'
;MVFDINEYLEGTTVVEDDDEVRVEAPRSGMEFDSMKDLTSYYKQYAKQESFGVWTQRTRKDDEGRPVYVTVGCARGRKYNPTNNNISKPRPTTRTDCKVRVNATLSKNDKWVFTIVENGHNHITVSPKKTRFLRSHKHLDEYSQMILDLNDRAGIRMKKNFYSLVVDGGGGFENLQFQEKDCRNFIDKARHLRLGKGGGESLNQYFQRMRDRNDGFISNMDLDDEGRLQNVFWADARSRAAYEYFGDVVTFDTTYLTNRYGMPFAPFVGVNHHGQSILLGAGLLSNEDTETFVWLFRMWLDCMNVRGPKAMITDQDRAMKGAIAIVFPETRHRYCLWHIMRKLPEKLGSHAQFNAGLKTDLQTALYDSHTSGEFEESWGQVIAKYDLHGNKWLQSLYEEMSFWVPAYLKSVFWAGMSTTQRSESMNAFFDGYVHSGTTLKEFVDQFDNALRKKVELETMTDFNSNNQTIPCVSYFNIEKQFQRLYTNAKFKEVQKELLGLMRCNCSSVSTEGCILKYQVLDEISTDDHIKTLDFCVYYNEEKVEVKCTCALFQMRGILCRHALRVCQLKKINVLPDVYVLDRWRKDLKRTYTLVRSSYDDQRDRADARNYERVLKRCSKLATKISSDNEKISAFLRVVDEFETKCEGSTLESAYEQMKAKANVVLDKGKKILSPNVVQGKGRPPIKRKVPPVEKLATKRKKPI
;
A
#
# COMPACT_ATOMS: atom_id res chain seq x y z
N MET A 1 49.57 -5.65 -9.23
CA MET A 1 50.35 -6.44 -8.26
C MET A 1 49.43 -7.55 -7.76
N VAL A 2 49.66 -8.74 -8.29
CA VAL A 2 49.03 -10.00 -7.89
C VAL A 2 49.51 -10.30 -6.48
N PHE A 3 48.61 -10.72 -5.58
CA PHE A 3 49.02 -11.43 -4.37
C PHE A 3 48.16 -12.66 -4.19
N ASP A 4 48.88 -13.74 -3.92
CA ASP A 4 48.57 -15.13 -4.11
C ASP A 4 47.72 -15.74 -3.00
N ILE A 5 47.15 -16.86 -3.41
CA ILE A 5 46.42 -17.87 -2.64
C ILE A 5 47.45 -18.77 -1.92
N ASN A 6 47.07 -19.25 -0.72
CA ASN A 6 47.70 -20.25 0.17
C ASN A 6 48.63 -19.73 1.28
N GLU A 7 48.14 -19.73 2.52
CA GLU A 7 48.65 -20.59 3.59
C GLU A 7 47.77 -20.46 4.87
N TYR A 8 47.76 -21.51 5.69
CA TYR A 8 46.98 -21.75 6.92
C TYR A 8 45.71 -22.60 6.80
N LEU A 9 45.91 -23.82 6.27
CA LEU A 9 45.34 -25.03 6.86
C LEU A 9 46.32 -25.53 7.93
N GLU A 10 45.98 -25.37 9.21
CA GLU A 10 46.33 -26.33 10.27
C GLU A 10 45.59 -25.93 11.55
N GLY A 11 44.47 -26.61 11.75
CA GLY A 11 43.55 -26.38 12.86
C GLY A 11 42.35 -27.29 12.73
N THR A 12 42.57 -28.53 12.28
CA THR A 12 41.57 -29.59 12.28
C THR A 12 41.29 -29.94 13.74
N THR A 13 40.42 -29.17 14.39
CA THR A 13 39.63 -29.71 15.49
C THR A 13 38.67 -30.68 14.83
N VAL A 14 39.08 -31.95 14.83
CA VAL A 14 38.19 -33.08 14.65
C VAL A 14 37.09 -32.88 15.70
N VAL A 15 35.96 -32.32 15.27
CA VAL A 15 34.72 -32.51 16.00
C VAL A 15 34.44 -33.98 15.79
N GLU A 16 34.76 -34.74 16.84
CA GLU A 16 34.43 -36.15 16.98
C GLU A 16 32.99 -36.34 16.48
N ASP A 17 32.81 -37.29 15.56
CA ASP A 17 31.49 -37.79 15.18
C ASP A 17 30.76 -38.08 16.50
N ASP A 18 29.74 -37.27 16.82
CA ASP A 18 28.77 -37.59 17.85
C ASP A 18 28.26 -38.99 17.48
N ASP A 19 28.66 -40.01 18.25
CA ASP A 19 28.18 -41.37 18.14
C ASP A 19 26.65 -41.31 18.03
N GLU A 20 26.12 -41.45 16.80
CA GLU A 20 24.69 -41.43 16.57
C GLU A 20 24.15 -42.65 17.31
N VAL A 21 23.65 -42.45 18.54
CA VAL A 21 23.16 -43.50 19.44
C VAL A 21 22.09 -44.26 18.67
N ARG A 22 22.49 -45.38 18.07
CA ARG A 22 21.61 -46.22 17.27
C ARG A 22 20.62 -46.84 18.23
N VAL A 23 19.35 -46.54 17.97
CA VAL A 23 18.27 -47.04 18.80
C VAL A 23 17.99 -48.47 18.37
N GLU A 24 18.00 -49.40 19.34
CA GLU A 24 17.67 -50.79 19.07
C GLU A 24 16.28 -50.92 18.45
N ALA A 25 16.09 -51.92 17.58
CA ALA A 25 14.79 -52.18 16.98
C ALA A 25 13.74 -52.54 18.05
N PRO A 26 12.49 -52.07 17.92
CA PRO A 26 11.45 -52.30 18.90
C PRO A 26 11.18 -53.79 19.06
N ARG A 27 11.03 -54.24 20.31
CA ARG A 27 10.70 -55.62 20.68
C ARG A 27 9.53 -55.62 21.67
N SER A 28 8.75 -56.69 21.62
CA SER A 28 7.73 -56.92 22.64
C SER A 28 8.40 -57.04 24.01
N GLY A 29 7.86 -56.39 25.02
CA GLY A 29 8.40 -56.36 26.38
C GLY A 29 9.30 -55.16 26.72
N MET A 30 9.63 -54.28 25.78
CA MET A 30 10.36 -53.04 26.10
C MET A 30 9.52 -52.11 26.99
N GLU A 31 10.13 -51.60 28.07
CA GLU A 31 9.48 -50.74 29.06
C GLU A 31 9.95 -49.28 28.95
N PHE A 32 9.03 -48.34 29.20
CA PHE A 32 9.29 -46.90 29.21
C PHE A 32 8.60 -46.25 30.41
N ASP A 33 9.26 -45.27 31.04
CA ASP A 33 8.72 -44.59 32.23
C ASP A 33 7.57 -43.64 31.89
N SER A 34 7.50 -43.15 30.65
CA SER A 34 6.39 -42.32 30.19
C SER A 34 5.99 -42.55 28.73
N MET A 35 4.76 -42.14 28.42
CA MET A 35 4.25 -42.09 27.05
C MET A 35 5.09 -41.18 26.14
N LYS A 36 5.70 -40.13 26.71
CA LYS A 36 6.58 -39.19 26.00
C LYS A 36 7.87 -39.89 25.60
N ASP A 37 8.47 -40.66 26.50
CA ASP A 37 9.73 -41.39 26.26
C ASP A 37 9.54 -42.48 25.22
N LEU A 38 8.45 -43.26 25.33
CA LEU A 38 8.05 -44.24 24.33
C LEU A 38 7.88 -43.61 22.93
N THR A 39 7.19 -42.47 22.87
CA THR A 39 6.96 -41.76 21.60
C THR A 39 8.26 -41.18 21.04
N SER A 40 9.16 -40.71 21.91
CA SER A 40 10.48 -40.18 21.52
C SER A 40 11.35 -41.29 20.93
N TYR A 41 11.48 -42.41 21.65
CA TYR A 41 12.18 -43.62 21.21
C TYR A 41 11.67 -44.09 19.84
N TYR A 42 10.35 -44.25 19.68
CA TYR A 42 9.80 -44.78 18.42
C TYR A 42 9.95 -43.80 17.25
N LYS A 43 9.93 -42.49 17.51
CA LYS A 43 10.24 -41.46 16.49
C LYS A 43 11.70 -41.49 16.08
N GLN A 44 12.63 -41.69 17.02
CA GLN A 44 14.06 -41.80 16.74
C GLN A 44 14.37 -43.05 15.92
N TYR A 45 13.83 -44.21 16.33
CA TYR A 45 13.90 -45.44 15.54
C TYR A 45 13.33 -45.25 14.13
N ALA A 46 12.16 -44.61 14.01
CA ALA A 46 11.56 -44.35 12.70
C ALA A 46 12.35 -43.36 11.84
N LYS A 47 13.09 -42.44 12.45
CA LYS A 47 13.99 -41.53 11.74
C LYS A 47 15.21 -42.29 11.20
N GLN A 48 15.80 -43.18 12.02
CA GLN A 48 16.90 -44.07 11.63
C GLN A 48 16.50 -44.97 10.46
N GLU A 49 15.37 -45.68 10.58
CA GLU A 49 14.82 -46.55 9.53
C GLU A 49 14.07 -45.80 8.42
N SER A 50 14.10 -44.47 8.46
CA SER A 50 13.62 -43.56 7.43
C SER A 50 12.15 -43.76 7.01
N PHE A 51 11.25 -43.88 7.99
CA PHE A 51 9.80 -43.88 7.78
C PHE A 51 9.08 -42.84 8.66
N GLY A 52 7.85 -42.50 8.27
CA GLY A 52 7.03 -41.53 9.00
C GLY A 52 6.16 -42.21 10.05
N VAL A 53 5.93 -41.56 11.18
CA VAL A 53 5.16 -42.09 12.32
C VAL A 53 3.80 -41.41 12.45
N TRP A 54 2.77 -42.16 12.85
CA TRP A 54 1.45 -41.63 13.19
C TRP A 54 0.82 -42.45 14.33
N THR A 55 0.17 -41.78 15.27
CA THR A 55 -0.59 -42.44 16.35
C THR A 55 -1.95 -42.91 15.84
N GLN A 56 -2.12 -44.22 15.66
CA GLN A 56 -3.33 -44.82 15.09
C GLN A 56 -4.51 -44.78 16.06
N ARG A 57 -4.26 -45.07 17.34
CA ARG A 57 -5.28 -45.18 18.38
C ARG A 57 -4.69 -44.83 19.74
N THR A 58 -5.48 -44.17 20.59
CA THR A 58 -5.19 -44.02 22.02
C THR A 58 -6.46 -44.36 22.78
N ARG A 59 -6.37 -45.26 23.77
CA ARG A 59 -7.45 -45.56 24.71
C ARG A 59 -7.09 -44.96 26.05
N LYS A 60 -8.08 -44.37 26.71
CA LYS A 60 -7.96 -43.77 28.03
C LYS A 60 -8.80 -44.56 29.04
N ASP A 61 -8.43 -44.50 30.31
CA ASP A 61 -9.27 -44.97 31.42
C ASP A 61 -10.39 -43.96 31.74
N ASP A 62 -11.20 -44.29 32.74
CA ASP A 62 -12.36 -43.48 33.17
C ASP A 62 -11.95 -42.13 33.78
N GLU A 63 -10.69 -41.99 34.19
CA GLU A 63 -10.08 -40.73 34.67
C GLU A 63 -9.43 -39.92 33.54
N GLY A 64 -9.49 -40.41 32.30
CA GLY A 64 -8.96 -39.73 31.12
C GLY A 64 -7.45 -39.90 30.89
N ARG A 65 -6.77 -40.74 31.68
CA ARG A 65 -5.35 -41.08 31.53
C ARG A 65 -5.18 -42.11 30.41
N PRO A 66 -4.20 -41.94 29.51
CA PRO A 66 -3.97 -42.90 28.44
C PRO A 66 -3.45 -44.23 29.01
N VAL A 67 -4.14 -45.33 28.71
CA VAL A 67 -3.78 -46.69 29.17
C VAL A 67 -3.32 -47.61 28.04
N TYR A 68 -3.57 -47.21 26.79
CA TYR A 68 -3.15 -47.94 25.60
C TYR A 68 -2.91 -47.01 24.42
N VAL A 69 -1.87 -47.30 23.64
CA VAL A 69 -1.57 -46.58 22.41
C VAL A 69 -1.14 -47.54 21.29
N THR A 70 -1.57 -47.25 20.07
CA THR A 70 -1.02 -47.84 18.85
C THR A 70 -0.31 -46.75 18.07
N VAL A 71 0.99 -46.91 17.85
CA VAL A 71 1.80 -46.02 17.02
C VAL A 71 2.28 -46.82 15.81
N GLY A 72 2.16 -46.29 14.60
CA GLY A 72 2.58 -47.05 13.41
C GLY A 72 2.99 -46.17 12.25
N CYS A 73 3.26 -46.82 11.12
CA CYS A 73 3.71 -46.12 9.92
C CYS A 73 2.62 -45.15 9.42
N ALA A 74 3.02 -43.94 9.03
CA ALA A 74 2.15 -42.92 8.44
C ALA A 74 1.44 -43.38 7.16
N ARG A 75 1.96 -44.43 6.50
CA ARG A 75 1.36 -45.08 5.31
C ARG A 75 0.38 -46.22 5.67
N GLY A 76 0.16 -46.50 6.94
CA GLY A 76 -0.60 -47.66 7.44
C GLY A 76 -2.13 -47.59 7.32
N ARG A 77 -2.69 -46.48 6.81
CA ARG A 77 -4.13 -46.39 6.55
C ARG A 77 -4.48 -46.98 5.19
N LYS A 78 -5.67 -47.56 5.08
CA LYS A 78 -6.30 -47.83 3.77
C LYS A 78 -6.76 -46.52 3.12
N TYR A 79 -6.61 -46.44 1.81
CA TYR A 79 -7.19 -45.35 1.03
C TYR A 79 -8.66 -45.70 0.72
N ASN A 80 -9.58 -44.91 1.26
CA ASN A 80 -11.01 -44.99 0.93
C ASN A 80 -11.36 -43.72 0.14
N PRO A 81 -11.66 -43.80 -1.17
CA PRO A 81 -12.07 -42.65 -1.95
C PRO A 81 -13.43 -42.13 -1.50
N THR A 82 -13.54 -40.84 -1.21
CA THR A 82 -14.81 -40.20 -0.78
C THR A 82 -15.46 -39.32 -1.86
N ASN A 83 -14.93 -39.28 -3.09
CA ASN A 83 -15.45 -38.46 -4.19
C ASN A 83 -15.75 -39.28 -5.45
N ASN A 84 -16.92 -39.04 -6.06
CA ASN A 84 -17.41 -39.69 -7.30
C ASN A 84 -16.63 -39.38 -8.60
N ASN A 85 -15.60 -38.52 -8.56
CA ASN A 85 -14.81 -38.17 -9.75
C ASN A 85 -13.61 -39.10 -9.93
N ILE A 86 -13.90 -40.31 -10.42
CA ILE A 86 -12.93 -41.38 -10.72
C ILE A 86 -11.92 -40.95 -11.81
N SER A 87 -12.25 -39.94 -12.62
CA SER A 87 -11.45 -39.48 -13.75
C SER A 87 -10.18 -38.69 -13.39
N LYS A 88 -9.99 -38.28 -12.12
CA LYS A 88 -8.77 -37.59 -11.64
C LYS A 88 -8.39 -38.01 -10.21
N PRO A 89 -7.79 -39.20 -10.03
CA PRO A 89 -7.37 -39.65 -8.70
C PRO A 89 -6.29 -38.72 -8.13
N ARG A 90 -6.43 -38.34 -6.85
CA ARG A 90 -5.39 -37.60 -6.13
C ARG A 90 -4.28 -38.57 -5.69
N PRO A 91 -2.99 -38.21 -5.83
CA PRO A 91 -1.91 -39.00 -5.26
C PRO A 91 -2.11 -39.23 -3.76
N THR A 92 -1.94 -40.47 -3.31
CA THR A 92 -2.06 -40.87 -1.90
C THR A 92 -0.79 -41.57 -1.45
N THR A 93 -0.39 -41.35 -0.19
CA THR A 93 0.76 -42.02 0.44
C THR A 93 0.34 -43.26 1.23
N ARG A 94 -0.94 -43.61 1.23
CA ARG A 94 -1.54 -44.69 2.02
C ARG A 94 -1.40 -46.03 1.29
N THR A 95 -0.72 -47.00 1.92
CA THR A 95 -0.43 -48.32 1.36
C THR A 95 -0.95 -49.47 2.23
N ASP A 96 -1.73 -49.18 3.29
CA ASP A 96 -2.14 -50.18 4.29
C ASP A 96 -0.94 -50.91 4.94
N CYS A 97 0.17 -50.19 5.10
CA CYS A 97 1.38 -50.66 5.77
C CYS A 97 1.07 -51.17 7.20
N LYS A 98 1.56 -52.37 7.52
CA LYS A 98 1.25 -53.04 8.79
C LYS A 98 2.16 -52.66 9.94
N VAL A 99 3.29 -52.01 9.66
CA VAL A 99 4.25 -51.57 10.69
C VAL A 99 3.57 -50.76 11.79
N ARG A 100 3.63 -51.28 13.02
CA ARG A 100 3.06 -50.68 14.22
C ARG A 100 3.63 -51.28 15.50
N VAL A 101 3.59 -50.49 16.55
CA VAL A 101 3.78 -50.89 17.94
C VAL A 101 2.51 -50.60 18.72
N ASN A 102 2.08 -51.57 19.51
CA ASN A 102 1.04 -51.40 20.52
C ASN A 102 1.71 -51.36 21.89
N ALA A 103 1.32 -50.40 22.72
CA ALA A 103 1.81 -50.29 24.08
C ALA A 103 0.66 -50.17 25.08
N THR A 104 0.80 -50.82 26.22
CA THR A 104 -0.13 -50.77 27.37
C THR A 104 0.57 -50.23 28.59
N LEU A 105 -0.16 -49.50 29.43
CA LEU A 105 0.29 -49.16 30.78
C LEU A 105 0.23 -50.41 31.67
N SER A 106 1.36 -50.82 32.22
CA SER A 106 1.49 -51.95 33.14
C SER A 106 1.03 -51.56 34.55
N LYS A 107 0.83 -52.56 35.43
CA LYS A 107 0.46 -52.37 36.84
C LYS A 107 1.50 -51.59 37.65
N ASN A 108 2.74 -51.50 37.16
CA ASN A 108 3.84 -50.75 37.77
C ASN A 108 3.98 -49.33 37.19
N ASP A 109 2.94 -48.77 36.58
CA ASP A 109 2.91 -47.46 35.91
C ASP A 109 3.94 -47.26 34.77
N LYS A 110 4.49 -48.35 34.23
CA LYS A 110 5.39 -48.33 33.07
C LYS A 110 4.67 -48.70 31.77
N TRP A 111 5.07 -48.07 30.66
CA TRP A 111 4.57 -48.39 29.33
C TRP A 111 5.32 -49.55 28.72
N VAL A 112 4.62 -50.61 28.34
CA VAL A 112 5.24 -51.82 27.77
C VAL A 112 4.74 -52.08 26.36
N PHE A 113 5.65 -52.35 25.41
CA PHE A 113 5.26 -52.82 24.09
C PHE A 113 4.69 -54.24 24.13
N THR A 114 3.47 -54.44 23.63
CA THR A 114 2.79 -55.74 23.62
C THR A 114 2.82 -56.41 22.25
N ILE A 115 2.75 -55.61 21.17
CA ILE A 115 2.75 -56.10 19.79
C ILE A 115 3.68 -55.19 19.00
N VAL A 116 4.60 -55.81 18.26
CA VAL A 116 5.54 -55.11 17.39
C VAL A 116 5.53 -55.76 16.01
N GLU A 117 5.23 -54.96 14.98
CA GLU A 117 5.28 -55.34 13.58
C GLU A 117 6.26 -54.41 12.87
N ASN A 118 7.37 -54.95 12.32
CA ASN A 118 8.46 -54.16 11.72
C ASN A 118 8.52 -54.23 10.18
N GLY A 119 7.71 -55.09 9.55
CA GLY A 119 7.73 -55.30 8.10
C GLY A 119 7.00 -54.23 7.29
N HIS A 120 7.73 -53.44 6.49
CA HIS A 120 7.16 -52.45 5.58
C HIS A 120 6.76 -53.06 4.23
N ASN A 121 5.64 -52.58 3.67
CA ASN A 121 5.19 -52.93 2.31
C ASN A 121 5.52 -51.85 1.26
N HIS A 122 6.44 -50.94 1.59
CA HIS A 122 6.83 -49.82 0.76
C HIS A 122 8.31 -49.49 0.98
N ILE A 123 8.92 -48.86 -0.03
CA ILE A 123 10.30 -48.36 0.08
C ILE A 123 10.34 -47.22 1.13
N THR A 124 11.28 -47.31 2.07
CA THR A 124 11.62 -46.27 3.04
C THR A 124 12.39 -45.14 2.35
N VAL A 125 12.29 -43.91 2.85
CA VAL A 125 12.97 -42.79 2.19
C VAL A 125 14.46 -42.81 2.50
N SER A 126 15.30 -42.05 1.78
CA SER A 126 16.69 -41.90 2.22
C SER A 126 16.75 -41.07 3.52
N PRO A 127 17.75 -41.28 4.39
CA PRO A 127 17.91 -40.52 5.63
C PRO A 127 17.88 -38.99 5.42
N LYS A 128 18.55 -38.50 4.37
CA LYS A 128 18.53 -37.07 3.95
C LYS A 128 17.14 -36.53 3.59
N LYS A 129 16.20 -37.42 3.22
CA LYS A 129 14.81 -37.08 2.83
C LYS A 129 13.80 -37.26 3.97
N THR A 130 14.22 -37.70 5.15
CA THR A 130 13.33 -37.87 6.31
C THR A 130 12.71 -36.55 6.78
N ARG A 131 13.40 -35.43 6.62
CA ARG A 131 12.90 -34.06 6.90
C ARG A 131 11.64 -33.66 6.13
N PHE A 132 11.32 -34.35 5.03
CA PHE A 132 10.08 -34.12 4.27
C PHE A 132 8.87 -34.85 4.87
N LEU A 133 9.08 -35.82 5.78
CA LEU A 133 8.03 -36.57 6.43
C LEU A 133 7.38 -35.74 7.53
N ARG A 134 6.04 -35.64 7.49
CA ARG A 134 5.25 -34.82 8.43
C ARG A 134 5.55 -35.09 9.90
N SER A 135 5.87 -36.33 10.28
CA SER A 135 6.16 -36.72 11.66
C SER A 135 7.49 -36.20 12.19
N HIS A 136 8.41 -35.87 11.28
CA HIS A 136 9.77 -35.40 11.57
C HIS A 136 9.91 -33.89 11.35
N LYS A 137 8.81 -33.22 10.96
CA LYS A 137 8.77 -31.77 10.82
C LYS A 137 8.52 -31.12 12.17
N HIS A 138 9.40 -30.21 12.56
CA HIS A 138 9.30 -29.47 13.82
C HIS A 138 9.76 -28.03 13.60
N LEU A 139 9.01 -27.06 14.10
CA LEU A 139 9.45 -25.66 14.19
C LEU A 139 9.99 -25.45 15.61
N ASP A 140 11.27 -25.14 15.77
CA ASP A 140 11.85 -24.80 17.07
C ASP A 140 11.33 -23.44 17.59
N GLU A 141 11.49 -23.19 18.88
CA GLU A 141 10.97 -22.00 19.55
C GLU A 141 11.61 -20.70 19.05
N TYR A 142 12.90 -20.72 18.73
CA TYR A 142 13.60 -19.57 18.16
C TYR A 142 13.03 -19.22 16.78
N SER A 143 12.89 -20.20 15.88
CA SER A 143 12.24 -20.02 14.58
C SER A 143 10.80 -19.52 14.72
N GLN A 144 10.03 -20.03 15.69
CA GLN A 144 8.67 -19.54 15.98
C GLN A 144 8.67 -18.06 16.40
N MET A 145 9.58 -17.65 17.28
CA MET A 145 9.72 -16.27 17.75
C MET A 145 10.10 -15.33 16.59
N ILE A 146 11.10 -15.68 15.79
CA ILE A 146 11.54 -14.89 14.64
C ILE A 146 10.42 -14.78 13.60
N LEU A 147 9.72 -15.88 13.32
CA LEU A 147 8.56 -15.86 12.41
C LEU A 147 7.47 -14.92 12.91
N ASP A 148 7.16 -14.93 14.21
CA ASP A 148 6.14 -14.08 14.82
C ASP A 148 6.54 -12.60 14.79
N LEU A 149 7.79 -12.28 15.11
CA LEU A 149 8.34 -10.91 15.07
C LEU A 149 8.35 -10.35 13.65
N ASN A 150 8.88 -11.12 12.70
CA ASN A 150 8.96 -10.72 11.29
C ASN A 150 7.57 -10.58 10.65
N ASP A 151 6.61 -11.42 11.04
CA ASP A 151 5.20 -11.30 10.64
C ASP A 151 4.59 -9.98 11.14
N ARG A 152 4.82 -9.61 12.41
CA ARG A 152 4.37 -8.32 12.98
C ARG A 152 5.00 -7.12 12.29
N ALA A 153 6.25 -7.26 11.85
CA ALA A 153 6.97 -6.24 11.08
C ALA A 153 6.56 -6.16 9.59
N GLY A 154 5.62 -7.01 9.14
CA GLY A 154 5.14 -7.02 7.74
C GLY A 154 6.12 -7.64 6.74
N ILE A 155 7.10 -8.43 7.20
CA ILE A 155 8.06 -9.10 6.31
C ILE A 155 7.37 -10.24 5.57
N ARG A 156 7.40 -10.20 4.24
CA ARG A 156 6.82 -11.25 3.39
C ARG A 156 7.39 -12.63 3.75
N MET A 157 6.51 -13.63 3.82
CA MET A 157 6.83 -15.02 4.14
C MET A 157 8.05 -15.58 3.42
N LYS A 158 8.21 -15.27 2.13
CA LYS A 158 9.37 -15.73 1.36
C LYS A 158 10.67 -15.21 1.97
N LYS A 159 10.77 -13.90 2.24
CA LYS A 159 11.97 -13.30 2.84
C LYS A 159 12.20 -13.81 4.27
N ASN A 160 11.13 -13.93 5.04
CA ASN A 160 11.17 -14.45 6.41
C ASN A 160 11.72 -15.89 6.46
N PHE A 161 11.21 -16.78 5.60
CA PHE A 161 11.71 -18.15 5.50
C PHE A 161 13.16 -18.21 5.02
N TYR A 162 13.56 -17.41 4.03
CA TYR A 162 14.95 -17.36 3.58
C TYR A 162 15.92 -16.87 4.67
N SER A 163 15.49 -15.94 5.54
CA SER A 163 16.30 -15.54 6.71
C SER A 163 16.62 -16.74 7.59
N LEU A 164 15.61 -17.55 7.92
CA LEU A 164 15.80 -18.75 8.74
C LEU A 164 16.67 -19.82 8.05
N VAL A 165 16.65 -19.88 6.71
CA VAL A 165 17.52 -20.79 5.94
C VAL A 165 18.99 -20.35 6.05
N VAL A 166 19.25 -19.04 6.07
CA VAL A 166 20.60 -18.49 6.25
C VAL A 166 21.07 -18.66 7.69
N ASP A 167 20.23 -18.29 8.66
CA ASP A 167 20.54 -18.35 10.09
C ASP A 167 20.73 -19.79 10.60
N GLY A 168 20.01 -20.76 10.03
CA GLY A 168 20.10 -22.19 10.36
C GLY A 168 21.35 -22.91 9.83
N GLY A 169 22.48 -22.22 9.67
CA GLY A 169 23.73 -22.80 9.19
C GLY A 169 23.85 -22.89 7.66
N GLY A 170 23.25 -21.95 6.92
CA GLY A 170 23.59 -21.70 5.52
C GLY A 170 23.02 -22.66 4.47
N GLY A 171 22.00 -23.46 4.78
CA GLY A 171 21.45 -24.42 3.82
C GLY A 171 20.07 -24.96 4.13
N PHE A 172 19.27 -25.20 3.07
CA PHE A 172 17.95 -25.82 3.19
C PHE A 172 17.96 -27.19 3.84
N GLU A 173 19.11 -27.88 3.86
CA GLU A 173 19.28 -29.23 4.37
C GLU A 173 19.25 -29.29 5.90
N ASN A 174 19.61 -28.19 6.56
CA ASN A 174 19.70 -28.08 8.02
C ASN A 174 18.34 -27.78 8.68
N LEU A 175 17.33 -27.42 7.88
CA LEU A 175 15.99 -27.14 8.39
C LEU A 175 15.11 -28.40 8.40
N GLN A 176 14.51 -28.65 9.56
CA GLN A 176 13.51 -29.69 9.78
C GLN A 176 12.10 -29.27 9.34
N PHE A 177 11.94 -28.08 8.77
CA PHE A 177 10.65 -27.52 8.36
C PHE A 177 10.74 -26.84 6.99
N GLN A 178 9.58 -26.57 6.40
CA GLN A 178 9.48 -25.91 5.09
C GLN A 178 8.71 -24.59 5.20
N GLU A 179 8.78 -23.78 4.13
CA GLU A 179 8.02 -22.53 4.03
C GLU A 179 6.52 -22.72 4.32
N LYS A 180 5.94 -23.85 3.87
CA LYS A 180 4.54 -24.19 4.14
C LYS A 180 4.26 -24.34 5.64
N ASP A 181 5.20 -24.91 6.39
CA ASP A 181 5.05 -25.13 7.83
C ASP A 181 5.16 -23.80 8.59
N CYS A 182 6.06 -22.91 8.16
CA CYS A 182 6.16 -21.53 8.65
C CYS A 182 4.84 -20.75 8.39
N ARG A 183 4.26 -20.92 7.20
CA ARG A 183 2.97 -20.30 6.84
C ARG A 183 1.84 -20.81 7.72
N ASN A 184 1.75 -22.13 7.94
CA ASN A 184 0.76 -22.71 8.83
C ASN A 184 0.93 -22.22 10.29
N PHE A 185 2.16 -22.07 10.76
CA PHE A 185 2.44 -21.52 12.09
C PHE A 185 1.98 -20.06 12.18
N ILE A 186 2.33 -19.22 11.21
CA ILE A 186 1.90 -17.83 11.17
C ILE A 186 0.38 -17.72 11.08
N ASP A 187 -0.27 -18.52 10.23
CA ASP A 187 -1.75 -18.56 10.17
C ASP A 187 -2.34 -18.93 11.54
N LYS A 188 -1.76 -19.91 12.25
CA LYS A 188 -2.20 -20.30 13.59
C LYS A 188 -1.91 -19.22 14.65
N ALA A 189 -0.73 -18.60 14.61
CA ALA A 189 -0.32 -17.54 15.52
C ALA A 189 -1.20 -16.30 15.32
N ARG A 190 -1.48 -15.94 14.06
CA ARG A 190 -2.51 -14.97 13.69
C ARG A 190 -3.85 -15.39 14.24
N HIS A 191 -4.33 -16.62 14.04
CA HIS A 191 -5.61 -17.04 14.63
C HIS A 191 -5.68 -16.91 16.16
N LEU A 192 -4.60 -17.20 16.89
CA LEU A 192 -4.51 -17.12 18.35
C LEU A 192 -4.45 -15.67 18.87
N ARG A 193 -3.62 -14.80 18.25
CA ARG A 193 -3.63 -13.34 18.48
C ARG A 193 -4.98 -12.72 18.08
N LEU A 194 -5.59 -13.35 17.08
CA LEU A 194 -6.71 -13.04 16.21
C LEU A 194 -8.11 -12.84 16.81
N GLY A 195 -8.58 -13.88 17.54
CA GLY A 195 -10.01 -14.06 17.86
C GLY A 195 -10.90 -14.31 16.62
N LYS A 196 -12.15 -14.77 16.82
CA LYS A 196 -13.19 -14.82 15.77
C LYS A 196 -14.00 -13.51 15.79
N GLY A 197 -13.86 -12.66 14.76
CA GLY A 197 -14.71 -11.47 14.57
C GLY A 197 -13.96 -10.27 13.98
N GLY A 198 -14.09 -10.04 12.67
CA GLY A 198 -13.45 -8.93 11.96
C GLY A 198 -14.02 -7.55 12.32
N GLY A 199 -15.35 -7.45 12.46
CA GLY A 199 -16.05 -6.22 12.85
C GLY A 199 -15.72 -5.74 14.27
N GLU A 200 -15.78 -6.64 15.26
CA GLU A 200 -15.38 -6.33 16.64
C GLU A 200 -13.92 -5.89 16.75
N SER A 201 -13.02 -6.52 15.97
CA SER A 201 -11.61 -6.17 15.97
C SER A 201 -11.36 -4.75 15.43
N LEU A 202 -12.09 -4.35 14.39
CA LEU A 202 -12.01 -2.99 13.84
C LEU A 202 -12.57 -1.95 14.82
N ASN A 203 -13.66 -2.27 15.51
CA ASN A 203 -14.22 -1.40 16.53
C ASN A 203 -13.27 -1.24 17.73
N GLN A 204 -12.67 -2.32 18.21
CA GLN A 204 -11.64 -2.28 19.25
C GLN A 204 -10.43 -1.44 18.82
N TYR A 205 -10.02 -1.53 17.55
CA TYR A 205 -8.98 -0.65 17.03
C TYR A 205 -9.39 0.81 17.11
N PHE A 206 -10.56 1.21 16.60
CA PHE A 206 -10.99 2.61 16.67
C PHE A 206 -11.18 3.12 18.09
N GLN A 207 -11.64 2.28 19.03
CA GLN A 207 -11.65 2.64 20.45
C GLN A 207 -10.24 2.96 20.95
N ARG A 208 -9.27 2.05 20.72
CA ARG A 208 -7.86 2.28 21.08
C ARG A 208 -7.28 3.53 20.40
N MET A 209 -7.69 3.84 19.18
CA MET A 209 -7.22 5.01 18.44
C MET A 209 -7.78 6.30 19.01
N ARG A 210 -9.07 6.34 19.38
CA ARG A 210 -9.69 7.48 20.05
C ARG A 210 -9.08 7.73 21.43
N ASP A 211 -8.78 6.68 22.18
CA ASP A 211 -8.14 6.82 23.50
C ASP A 211 -6.71 7.39 23.43
N ARG A 212 -6.03 7.20 22.30
CA ARG A 212 -4.64 7.65 22.09
C ARG A 212 -4.53 8.97 21.34
N ASN A 213 -5.58 9.35 20.61
CA ASN A 213 -5.57 10.49 19.70
C ASN A 213 -6.92 11.23 19.75
N ASP A 214 -6.97 12.32 20.51
CA ASP A 214 -8.18 13.14 20.73
C ASP A 214 -8.80 13.68 19.43
N GLY A 215 -8.05 13.76 18.33
CA GLY A 215 -8.55 14.21 17.03
C GLY A 215 -8.88 13.09 16.03
N PHE A 216 -8.85 11.82 16.45
CA PHE A 216 -9.26 10.68 15.63
C PHE A 216 -10.78 10.62 15.48
N ILE A 217 -11.26 10.67 14.24
CA ILE A 217 -12.69 10.56 13.90
C ILE A 217 -12.91 9.26 13.16
N SER A 218 -13.94 8.52 13.53
CA SER A 218 -14.42 7.37 12.77
C SER A 218 -15.92 7.23 12.82
N ASN A 219 -16.48 6.73 11.72
CA ASN A 219 -17.90 6.47 11.53
C ASN A 219 -18.05 5.06 10.96
N MET A 220 -19.04 4.34 11.47
CA MET A 220 -19.43 3.03 10.98
C MET A 220 -20.90 3.07 10.58
N ASP A 221 -21.18 2.55 9.41
CA ASP A 221 -22.52 2.31 8.87
C ASP A 221 -22.81 0.81 8.97
N LEU A 222 -23.99 0.47 9.49
CA LEU A 222 -24.40 -0.92 9.74
C LEU A 222 -25.69 -1.22 8.97
N ASP A 223 -25.81 -2.43 8.43
CA ASP A 223 -27.06 -2.90 7.84
C ASP A 223 -28.15 -3.16 8.92
N ASP A 224 -29.38 -3.44 8.48
CA ASP A 224 -30.52 -3.73 9.35
C ASP A 224 -30.28 -4.90 10.32
N GLU A 225 -29.33 -5.78 10.00
CA GLU A 225 -28.93 -6.95 10.79
C GLU A 225 -27.70 -6.67 11.68
N GLY A 226 -27.20 -5.44 11.70
CA GLY A 226 -26.04 -5.01 12.50
C GLY A 226 -24.68 -5.44 11.94
N ARG A 227 -24.60 -5.81 10.65
CA ARG A 227 -23.33 -6.09 9.97
C ARG A 227 -22.70 -4.81 9.46
N LEU A 228 -21.38 -4.76 9.57
CA LEU A 228 -20.58 -3.65 9.07
C LEU A 228 -20.72 -3.51 7.55
N GLN A 229 -21.26 -2.36 7.11
CA GLN A 229 -21.47 -2.03 5.71
C GLN A 229 -20.40 -1.07 5.22
N ASN A 230 -20.31 0.12 5.82
CA ASN A 230 -19.33 1.13 5.44
C ASN A 230 -18.57 1.63 6.66
N VAL A 231 -17.32 2.03 6.44
CA VAL A 231 -16.45 2.56 7.49
C VAL A 231 -15.69 3.74 6.95
N PHE A 232 -15.63 4.80 7.75
CA PHE A 232 -14.79 5.96 7.52
C PHE A 232 -13.91 6.22 8.74
N TRP A 233 -12.66 6.62 8.54
CA TRP A 233 -11.81 7.14 9.60
C TRP A 233 -10.75 8.12 9.09
N ALA A 234 -10.35 9.05 9.95
CA ALA A 234 -9.21 9.92 9.76
C ALA A 234 -8.57 10.25 11.12
N ASP A 235 -7.25 10.25 11.20
CA ASP A 235 -6.53 10.63 12.41
C ASP A 235 -6.30 12.15 12.49
N ALA A 236 -5.90 12.65 13.66
CA ALA A 236 -5.68 14.09 13.85
C ALA A 236 -4.58 14.65 12.94
N ARG A 237 -3.55 13.85 12.64
CA ARG A 237 -2.44 14.25 11.78
C ARG A 237 -2.91 14.44 10.33
N SER A 238 -3.69 13.51 9.80
CA SER A 238 -4.30 13.58 8.46
C SER A 238 -5.23 14.79 8.34
N ARG A 239 -6.03 15.06 9.37
CA ARG A 239 -6.92 16.23 9.40
C ARG A 239 -6.15 17.54 9.42
N ALA A 240 -5.09 17.66 10.22
CA ALA A 240 -4.23 18.83 10.22
C ALA A 240 -3.43 18.96 8.91
N ALA A 241 -3.00 17.85 8.31
CA ALA A 241 -2.31 17.84 7.02
C ALA A 241 -3.22 18.30 5.87
N TYR A 242 -4.53 18.03 5.96
CA TYR A 242 -5.52 18.49 4.99
C TYR A 242 -5.55 20.02 4.85
N GLU A 243 -5.25 20.77 5.90
CA GLU A 243 -5.21 22.24 5.84
C GLU A 243 -4.15 22.77 4.88
N TYR A 244 -3.05 22.02 4.72
CA TYR A 244 -1.95 22.38 3.83
C TYR A 244 -2.05 21.68 2.46
N PHE A 245 -2.60 20.46 2.42
CA PHE A 245 -2.51 19.56 1.26
C PHE A 245 -3.87 19.06 0.75
N GLY A 246 -4.97 19.66 1.21
CA GLY A 246 -6.34 19.35 0.80
C GLY A 246 -6.81 20.05 -0.48
N ASP A 247 -5.97 20.90 -1.08
CA ASP A 247 -6.24 21.56 -2.36
C ASP A 247 -6.43 20.57 -3.52
N VAL A 248 -5.67 19.47 -3.54
CA VAL A 248 -5.79 18.41 -4.55
C VAL A 248 -5.81 17.05 -3.86
N VAL A 249 -6.92 16.33 -4.00
CA VAL A 249 -7.11 15.01 -3.39
C VAL A 249 -7.34 13.97 -4.48
N THR A 250 -6.66 12.83 -4.37
CA THR A 250 -6.95 11.64 -5.18
C THR A 250 -7.71 10.62 -4.36
N PHE A 251 -8.68 9.99 -5.00
CA PHE A 251 -9.55 8.98 -4.42
C PHE A 251 -9.70 7.81 -5.40
N ASP A 252 -9.40 6.61 -4.94
CA ASP A 252 -9.36 5.40 -5.76
C ASP A 252 -9.76 4.19 -4.91
N THR A 253 -10.72 3.41 -5.37
CA THR A 253 -11.18 2.17 -4.69
C THR A 253 -10.63 0.90 -5.33
N THR A 254 -9.92 1.01 -6.47
CA THR A 254 -9.44 -0.14 -7.24
C THR A 254 -8.19 -0.79 -6.65
N TYR A 255 -7.58 -0.16 -5.65
CA TYR A 255 -6.34 -0.62 -5.05
C TYR A 255 -6.47 -2.01 -4.41
N LEU A 256 -7.49 -2.20 -3.57
CA LEU A 256 -7.59 -3.39 -2.76
C LEU A 256 -9.04 -3.68 -2.37
N THR A 257 -9.50 -4.87 -2.74
CA THR A 257 -10.68 -5.48 -2.14
C THR A 257 -10.21 -6.53 -1.12
N ASN A 258 -10.60 -6.37 0.14
CA ASN A 258 -10.24 -7.34 1.18
C ASN A 258 -11.03 -8.67 1.01
N ARG A 259 -10.75 -9.67 1.86
CA ARG A 259 -11.41 -10.98 1.80
C ARG A 259 -12.94 -10.95 1.97
N TYR A 260 -13.49 -9.83 2.43
CA TYR A 260 -14.91 -9.61 2.65
C TYR A 260 -15.57 -8.91 1.46
N GLY A 261 -14.84 -8.68 0.36
CA GLY A 261 -15.38 -7.98 -0.79
C GLY A 261 -15.45 -6.47 -0.60
N MET A 262 -14.90 -5.91 0.48
CA MET A 262 -14.95 -4.48 0.75
C MET A 262 -13.78 -3.75 0.09
N PRO A 263 -14.02 -2.80 -0.84
CA PRO A 263 -12.98 -1.95 -1.39
C PRO A 263 -12.43 -1.00 -0.33
N PHE A 264 -11.11 -0.85 -0.32
CA PHE A 264 -10.41 0.15 0.47
C PHE A 264 -10.33 1.46 -0.31
N ALA A 265 -10.77 2.54 0.34
CA ALA A 265 -11.01 3.84 -0.28
C ALA A 265 -10.17 4.94 0.42
N PRO A 266 -8.87 5.07 0.10
CA PRO A 266 -8.01 6.11 0.68
C PRO A 266 -8.24 7.49 0.04
N PHE A 267 -8.22 8.53 0.86
CA PHE A 267 -8.09 9.93 0.42
C PHE A 267 -6.62 10.31 0.50
N VAL A 268 -6.01 10.60 -0.65
CA VAL A 268 -4.55 10.82 -0.74
C VAL A 268 -4.25 12.19 -1.32
N GLY A 269 -3.49 13.00 -0.59
CA GLY A 269 -2.93 14.26 -1.06
C GLY A 269 -1.46 14.13 -1.41
N VAL A 270 -0.81 15.28 -1.61
CA VAL A 270 0.62 15.39 -1.89
C VAL A 270 1.27 16.38 -0.94
N ASN A 271 2.25 15.96 -0.15
CA ASN A 271 2.97 16.85 0.76
C ASN A 271 3.95 17.79 0.02
N HIS A 272 4.65 18.66 0.76
CA HIS A 272 5.59 19.65 0.27
C HIS A 272 6.84 19.10 -0.44
N HIS A 273 7.12 17.79 -0.30
CA HIS A 273 8.16 17.09 -1.06
C HIS A 273 7.65 16.52 -2.38
N GLY A 274 6.34 16.54 -2.62
CA GLY A 274 5.74 15.83 -3.75
C GLY A 274 5.44 14.35 -3.46
N GLN A 275 5.48 13.92 -2.21
CA GLN A 275 5.20 12.55 -1.78
C GLN A 275 3.72 12.40 -1.41
N SER A 276 3.18 11.19 -1.57
CA SER A 276 1.80 10.88 -1.22
C SER A 276 1.59 10.91 0.30
N ILE A 277 0.54 11.58 0.75
CA ILE A 277 0.15 11.68 2.16
C ILE A 277 -1.31 11.24 2.33
N LEU A 278 -1.61 10.41 3.33
CA LEU A 278 -2.97 9.97 3.61
C LEU A 278 -3.72 11.05 4.39
N LEU A 279 -4.90 11.42 3.91
CA LEU A 279 -5.78 12.43 4.53
C LEU A 279 -7.03 11.79 5.17
N GLY A 280 -7.24 10.50 4.96
CA GLY A 280 -8.34 9.73 5.52
C GLY A 280 -8.54 8.46 4.74
N ALA A 281 -9.38 7.55 5.23
CA ALA A 281 -9.68 6.32 4.52
C ALA A 281 -11.08 5.79 4.84
N GLY A 282 -11.56 4.94 3.95
CA GLY A 282 -12.78 4.17 4.17
C GLY A 282 -12.67 2.71 3.72
N LEU A 283 -13.61 1.91 4.19
CA LEU A 283 -13.90 0.57 3.70
C LEU A 283 -15.38 0.54 3.32
N LEU A 284 -15.67 0.18 2.08
CA LEU A 284 -17.03 0.25 1.53
C LEU A 284 -17.59 -1.15 1.31
N SER A 285 -18.90 -1.35 1.44
CA SER A 285 -19.52 -2.61 1.04
C SER A 285 -19.74 -2.68 -0.47
N ASN A 286 -20.05 -1.54 -1.09
CA ASN A 286 -20.43 -1.39 -2.49
C ASN A 286 -19.74 -0.17 -3.12
N GLU A 287 -19.64 -0.16 -4.44
CA GLU A 287 -19.16 0.97 -5.24
C GLU A 287 -20.33 1.64 -5.98
N ASP A 288 -21.35 2.06 -5.23
CA ASP A 288 -22.52 2.77 -5.75
C ASP A 288 -22.53 4.25 -5.31
N THR A 289 -23.37 5.05 -5.95
CA THR A 289 -23.41 6.50 -5.74
C THR A 289 -23.78 6.85 -4.30
N GLU A 290 -24.73 6.12 -3.71
CA GLU A 290 -25.21 6.39 -2.34
C GLU A 290 -24.11 6.12 -1.31
N THR A 291 -23.39 5.02 -1.46
CA THR A 291 -22.24 4.65 -0.62
C THR A 291 -21.13 5.69 -0.72
N PHE A 292 -20.82 6.18 -1.92
CA PHE A 292 -19.84 7.26 -2.09
C PHE A 292 -20.33 8.59 -1.52
N VAL A 293 -21.61 8.94 -1.67
CA VAL A 293 -22.19 10.14 -1.05
C VAL A 293 -22.07 10.07 0.46
N TRP A 294 -22.36 8.92 1.08
CA TRP A 294 -22.17 8.72 2.51
C TRP A 294 -20.70 8.96 2.91
N LEU A 295 -19.76 8.30 2.23
CA LEU A 295 -18.33 8.42 2.54
C LEU A 295 -17.83 9.86 2.38
N PHE A 296 -18.20 10.53 1.29
CA PHE A 296 -17.78 11.91 1.03
C PHE A 296 -18.38 12.90 2.01
N ARG A 297 -19.63 12.70 2.48
CA ARG A 297 -20.23 13.52 3.55
C ARG A 297 -19.48 13.33 4.87
N MET A 298 -19.22 12.08 5.27
CA MET A 298 -18.46 11.79 6.49
C MET A 298 -17.06 12.40 6.45
N TRP A 299 -16.39 12.31 5.29
CA TRP A 299 -15.08 12.93 5.11
C TRP A 299 -15.16 14.46 5.10
N LEU A 300 -16.16 15.06 4.45
CA LEU A 300 -16.37 16.51 4.42
C LEU A 300 -16.60 17.08 5.83
N ASP A 301 -17.47 16.43 6.62
CA ASP A 301 -17.74 16.81 8.01
C ASP A 301 -16.46 16.70 8.86
N CYS A 302 -15.67 15.65 8.65
CA CYS A 302 -14.39 15.43 9.32
C CYS A 302 -13.34 16.52 9.01
N MET A 303 -13.43 17.11 7.82
CA MET A 303 -12.57 18.19 7.30
C MET A 303 -13.12 19.60 7.55
N ASN A 304 -14.00 19.75 8.55
CA ASN A 304 -14.64 21.03 8.91
C ASN A 304 -15.44 21.65 7.75
N VAL A 305 -16.13 20.82 6.96
CA VAL A 305 -16.98 21.24 5.83
C VAL A 305 -16.19 21.99 4.75
N ARG A 306 -14.87 21.77 4.67
CA ARG A 306 -14.01 22.31 3.60
C ARG A 306 -13.74 21.22 2.58
N GLY A 307 -14.40 21.27 1.43
CA GLY A 307 -14.16 20.37 0.30
C GLY A 307 -12.83 20.67 -0.41
N PRO A 308 -12.29 19.71 -1.20
CA PRO A 308 -11.05 19.91 -1.93
C PRO A 308 -11.29 20.83 -3.13
N LYS A 309 -10.28 21.61 -3.54
CA LYS A 309 -10.43 22.47 -4.73
C LYS A 309 -10.48 21.62 -6.01
N ALA A 310 -9.73 20.52 -6.03
CA ALA A 310 -9.70 19.58 -7.14
C ALA A 310 -9.65 18.13 -6.64
N MET A 311 -10.33 17.24 -7.36
CA MET A 311 -10.40 15.82 -7.03
C MET A 311 -10.09 14.96 -8.24
N ILE A 312 -9.21 13.98 -8.06
CA ILE A 312 -8.80 13.03 -9.10
C ILE A 312 -9.35 11.66 -8.73
N THR A 313 -10.09 11.02 -9.64
CA THR A 313 -10.63 9.67 -9.43
C THR A 313 -10.47 8.79 -10.64
N ASP A 314 -10.85 7.52 -10.51
CA ASP A 314 -11.06 6.66 -11.65
C ASP A 314 -12.24 7.11 -12.50
N GLN A 315 -12.29 6.64 -13.76
CA GLN A 315 -13.46 6.82 -14.60
C GLN A 315 -14.57 5.89 -14.09
N ASP A 316 -15.39 6.42 -13.18
CA ASP A 316 -16.52 5.75 -12.55
C ASP A 316 -17.74 6.69 -12.43
N ARG A 317 -18.91 6.19 -12.82
CA ARG A 317 -20.15 7.00 -12.86
C ARG A 317 -20.68 7.30 -11.46
N ALA A 318 -20.52 6.37 -10.51
CA ALA A 318 -20.98 6.54 -9.14
C ALA A 318 -20.13 7.57 -8.40
N MET A 319 -18.80 7.53 -8.55
CA MET A 319 -17.90 8.56 -8.02
C MET A 319 -18.20 9.93 -8.61
N LYS A 320 -18.39 10.03 -9.94
CA LYS A 320 -18.75 11.29 -10.61
C LYS A 320 -20.05 11.88 -10.05
N GLY A 321 -21.09 11.05 -9.90
CA GLY A 321 -22.38 11.47 -9.33
C GLY A 321 -22.24 11.92 -7.88
N ALA A 322 -21.51 11.17 -7.06
CA ALA A 322 -21.31 11.51 -5.65
C ALA A 322 -20.50 12.80 -5.46
N ILE A 323 -19.46 13.04 -6.28
CA ILE A 323 -18.71 14.29 -6.25
C ILE A 323 -19.60 15.47 -6.64
N ALA A 324 -20.42 15.34 -7.67
CA ALA A 324 -21.35 16.40 -8.08
C ALA A 324 -22.38 16.75 -6.99
N ILE A 325 -22.77 15.76 -6.16
CA ILE A 325 -23.71 15.96 -5.06
C ILE A 325 -23.04 16.60 -3.84
N VAL A 326 -21.85 16.11 -3.44
CA VAL A 326 -21.22 16.50 -2.16
C VAL A 326 -20.24 17.66 -2.32
N PHE A 327 -19.60 17.79 -3.48
CA PHE A 327 -18.58 18.79 -3.76
C PHE A 327 -18.85 19.56 -5.07
N PRO A 328 -19.92 20.36 -5.14
CA PRO A 328 -20.34 21.01 -6.39
C PRO A 328 -19.30 22.00 -6.94
N GLU A 329 -18.45 22.58 -6.09
CA GLU A 329 -17.40 23.53 -6.48
C GLU A 329 -16.06 22.86 -6.84
N THR A 330 -15.91 21.56 -6.58
CA THR A 330 -14.65 20.85 -6.80
C THR A 330 -14.44 20.57 -8.28
N ARG A 331 -13.25 20.90 -8.80
CA ARG A 331 -12.86 20.45 -10.14
C ARG A 331 -12.57 18.96 -10.15
N HIS A 332 -13.47 18.19 -10.74
CA HIS A 332 -13.29 16.76 -10.94
C HIS A 332 -12.48 16.44 -12.20
N ARG A 333 -11.56 15.46 -12.08
CA ARG A 333 -10.74 14.93 -13.16
C ARG A 333 -10.61 13.42 -13.07
N TYR A 334 -10.60 12.73 -14.20
CA TYR A 334 -10.23 11.31 -14.25
C TYR A 334 -8.71 11.11 -14.28
N CYS A 335 -8.26 10.07 -13.58
CA CYS A 335 -6.89 9.64 -13.56
C CYS A 335 -6.48 9.13 -14.95
N LEU A 336 -5.58 9.88 -15.60
CA LEU A 336 -5.12 9.57 -16.95
C LEU A 336 -4.46 8.18 -17.02
N TRP A 337 -3.75 7.76 -15.99
CA TRP A 337 -3.15 6.41 -15.95
C TRP A 337 -4.19 5.30 -16.01
N HIS A 338 -5.32 5.44 -15.31
CA HIS A 338 -6.40 4.45 -15.36
C HIS A 338 -7.03 4.36 -16.74
N ILE A 339 -7.17 5.48 -17.44
CA ILE A 339 -7.62 5.50 -18.85
C ILE A 339 -6.58 4.83 -19.75
N MET A 340 -5.31 5.19 -19.61
CA MET A 340 -4.22 4.61 -20.40
C MET A 340 -4.03 3.11 -20.16
N ARG A 341 -4.29 2.63 -18.93
CA ARG A 341 -4.25 1.20 -18.57
C ARG A 341 -5.34 0.40 -19.29
N LYS A 342 -6.52 0.98 -19.50
CA LYS A 342 -7.63 0.36 -20.24
C LYS A 342 -7.36 0.33 -21.75
N LEU A 343 -6.44 1.14 -22.27
CA LEU A 343 -6.18 1.26 -23.71
C LEU A 343 -5.81 -0.08 -24.38
N PRO A 344 -4.84 -0.89 -23.87
CA PRO A 344 -4.53 -2.19 -24.46
C PRO A 344 -5.66 -3.21 -24.30
N GLU A 345 -6.45 -3.12 -23.22
CA GLU A 345 -7.60 -4.01 -23.01
C GLU A 345 -8.72 -3.75 -24.03
N LYS A 346 -8.93 -2.49 -24.41
CA LYS A 346 -10.01 -2.05 -25.29
C LYS A 346 -9.64 -2.05 -26.77
N LEU A 347 -8.39 -1.75 -27.09
CA LEU A 347 -7.91 -1.59 -28.47
C LEU A 347 -6.81 -2.59 -28.85
N GLY A 348 -6.34 -3.44 -27.93
CA GLY A 348 -5.21 -4.35 -28.20
C GLY A 348 -5.50 -5.42 -29.25
N SER A 349 -6.76 -5.71 -29.55
CA SER A 349 -7.16 -6.60 -30.65
C SER A 349 -7.14 -5.92 -32.02
N HIS A 350 -6.99 -4.59 -32.07
CA HIS A 350 -6.90 -3.85 -33.32
C HIS A 350 -5.59 -4.20 -34.03
N ALA A 351 -5.65 -4.54 -35.31
CA ALA A 351 -4.50 -5.02 -36.07
C ALA A 351 -3.31 -4.05 -36.04
N GLN A 352 -3.59 -2.75 -36.01
CA GLN A 352 -2.59 -1.69 -36.03
C GLN A 352 -2.24 -1.13 -34.63
N PHE A 353 -2.71 -1.75 -33.54
CA PHE A 353 -2.50 -1.26 -32.18
C PHE A 353 -1.02 -1.00 -31.86
N ASN A 354 -0.17 -1.99 -32.10
CA ASN A 354 1.28 -1.89 -31.90
C ASN A 354 2.03 -1.30 -33.11
N ALA A 355 1.35 -1.12 -34.25
CA ALA A 355 1.97 -0.63 -35.49
C ALA A 355 1.89 0.90 -35.66
N GLY A 356 1.22 1.61 -34.73
CA GLY A 356 1.17 3.08 -34.74
C GLY A 356 0.01 3.65 -33.92
N LEU A 357 -1.14 2.96 -33.85
CA LEU A 357 -2.35 3.51 -33.21
C LEU A 357 -2.11 3.94 -31.75
N LYS A 358 -1.41 3.11 -30.97
CA LYS A 358 -1.08 3.46 -29.58
C LYS A 358 -0.25 4.75 -29.50
N THR A 359 0.75 4.88 -30.36
CA THR A 359 1.64 6.05 -30.41
C THR A 359 0.87 7.28 -30.85
N ASP A 360 0.07 7.19 -31.92
CA ASP A 360 -0.72 8.29 -32.45
C ASP A 360 -1.75 8.80 -31.42
N LEU A 361 -2.40 7.90 -30.67
CA LEU A 361 -3.29 8.29 -29.56
C LEU A 361 -2.52 8.99 -28.43
N GLN A 362 -1.32 8.52 -28.10
CA GLN A 362 -0.47 9.17 -27.09
C GLN A 362 -0.02 10.55 -27.56
N THR A 363 0.38 10.68 -28.82
CA THR A 363 0.74 11.96 -29.44
C THR A 363 -0.43 12.93 -29.39
N ALA A 364 -1.63 12.53 -29.85
CA ALA A 364 -2.83 13.36 -29.79
C ALA A 364 -3.15 13.84 -28.36
N LEU A 365 -2.83 13.04 -27.33
CA LEU A 365 -3.12 13.39 -25.94
C LEU A 365 -2.08 14.27 -25.27
N TYR A 366 -0.79 13.98 -25.48
CA TYR A 366 0.30 14.64 -24.77
C TYR A 366 0.86 15.84 -25.54
N ASP A 367 0.72 15.86 -26.87
CA ASP A 367 1.31 16.91 -27.72
C ASP A 367 0.31 18.01 -28.08
N SER A 368 -0.99 17.82 -27.81
CA SER A 368 -2.00 18.85 -28.01
C SER A 368 -2.02 19.85 -26.85
N HIS A 369 -1.77 21.11 -27.18
CA HIS A 369 -1.65 22.20 -26.20
C HIS A 369 -2.96 22.97 -26.04
N THR A 370 -3.79 23.01 -27.07
CA THR A 370 -5.11 23.64 -27.03
C THR A 370 -6.21 22.58 -27.21
N SER A 371 -7.43 22.92 -26.79
CA SER A 371 -8.59 22.05 -27.03
C SER A 371 -8.82 21.80 -28.52
N GLY A 372 -8.63 22.83 -29.36
CA GLY A 372 -8.74 22.72 -30.81
C GLY A 372 -7.72 21.77 -31.43
N GLU A 373 -6.43 21.89 -31.05
CA GLU A 373 -5.39 20.95 -31.51
C GLU A 373 -5.69 19.51 -31.08
N PHE A 374 -6.26 19.32 -29.89
CA PHE A 374 -6.67 17.99 -29.43
C PHE A 374 -7.80 17.44 -30.30
N GLU A 375 -8.85 18.23 -30.53
CA GLU A 375 -10.00 17.78 -31.32
C GLU A 375 -9.62 17.43 -32.76
N GLU A 376 -8.77 18.25 -33.37
CA GLU A 376 -8.25 17.99 -34.71
C GLU A 376 -7.41 16.70 -34.74
N SER A 377 -6.41 16.59 -33.86
CA SER A 377 -5.54 15.41 -33.80
C SER A 377 -6.31 14.15 -33.45
N TRP A 378 -7.24 14.22 -32.49
CA TRP A 378 -8.12 13.12 -32.14
C TRP A 378 -8.98 12.70 -33.33
N GLY A 379 -9.60 13.64 -34.03
CA GLY A 379 -10.38 13.36 -35.24
C GLY A 379 -9.56 12.66 -36.33
N GLN A 380 -8.33 13.12 -36.56
CA GLN A 380 -7.40 12.49 -37.51
C GLN A 380 -7.08 11.04 -37.12
N VAL A 381 -6.81 10.77 -35.83
CA VAL A 381 -6.55 9.42 -35.34
C VAL A 381 -7.78 8.52 -35.49
N ILE A 382 -8.97 9.01 -35.13
CA ILE A 382 -10.21 8.25 -35.26
C ILE A 382 -10.48 7.89 -36.73
N ALA A 383 -10.23 8.81 -37.67
CA ALA A 383 -10.40 8.57 -39.09
C ALA A 383 -9.36 7.62 -39.67
N LYS A 384 -8.07 7.82 -39.36
CA LYS A 384 -6.95 7.02 -39.87
C LYS A 384 -7.08 5.53 -39.55
N TYR A 385 -7.64 5.21 -38.38
CA TYR A 385 -7.76 3.84 -37.87
C TYR A 385 -9.19 3.28 -37.94
N ASP A 386 -10.12 3.96 -38.61
CA ASP A 386 -11.53 3.58 -38.73
C ASP A 386 -12.22 3.26 -37.38
N LEU A 387 -12.03 4.16 -36.40
CA LEU A 387 -12.48 3.96 -35.02
C LEU A 387 -13.83 4.61 -34.71
N HIS A 388 -14.52 5.14 -35.71
CA HIS A 388 -15.80 5.85 -35.54
C HIS A 388 -16.87 5.01 -34.84
N GLY A 389 -16.90 3.69 -35.07
CA GLY A 389 -17.85 2.77 -34.42
C GLY A 389 -17.49 2.35 -32.99
N ASN A 390 -16.34 2.80 -32.45
CA ASN A 390 -15.88 2.38 -31.14
C ASN A 390 -16.60 3.14 -30.01
N LYS A 391 -17.62 2.49 -29.42
CA LYS A 391 -18.42 3.06 -28.32
C LYS A 391 -17.60 3.54 -27.11
N TRP A 392 -16.47 2.90 -26.82
CA TRP A 392 -15.63 3.29 -25.67
C TRP A 392 -14.88 4.60 -25.95
N LEU A 393 -14.34 4.77 -27.16
CA LEU A 393 -13.68 6.01 -27.57
C LEU A 393 -14.67 7.17 -27.71
N GLN A 394 -15.88 6.91 -28.20
CA GLN A 394 -16.97 7.91 -28.22
C GLN A 394 -17.31 8.38 -26.80
N SER A 395 -17.53 7.44 -25.87
CA SER A 395 -17.80 7.79 -24.47
C SER A 395 -16.65 8.54 -23.80
N LEU A 396 -15.39 8.24 -24.15
CA LEU A 396 -14.24 9.01 -23.64
C LEU A 396 -14.21 10.43 -24.21
N TYR A 397 -14.52 10.58 -25.50
CA TYR A 397 -14.56 11.89 -26.16
C TYR A 397 -15.65 12.79 -25.56
N GLU A 398 -16.84 12.26 -25.30
CA GLU A 398 -17.94 12.97 -24.60
C GLU A 398 -17.51 13.51 -23.22
N GLU A 399 -16.57 12.84 -22.55
CA GLU A 399 -16.05 13.24 -21.24
C GLU A 399 -14.66 13.92 -21.32
N MET A 400 -14.22 14.40 -22.50
CA MET A 400 -12.87 14.94 -22.71
C MET A 400 -12.46 16.03 -21.71
N SER A 401 -13.43 16.84 -21.26
CA SER A 401 -13.22 17.89 -20.25
C SER A 401 -12.75 17.37 -18.89
N PHE A 402 -12.91 16.07 -18.60
CA PHE A 402 -12.52 15.45 -17.33
C PHE A 402 -11.12 14.83 -17.37
N TRP A 403 -10.52 14.58 -18.54
CA TRP A 403 -9.30 13.76 -18.59
C TRP A 403 -8.23 14.26 -19.57
N VAL A 404 -8.61 15.03 -20.58
CA VAL A 404 -7.68 15.52 -21.59
C VAL A 404 -6.85 16.68 -21.01
N PRO A 405 -5.51 16.61 -21.03
CA PRO A 405 -4.65 17.65 -20.45
C PRO A 405 -4.95 19.05 -20.94
N ALA A 406 -5.24 19.25 -22.22
CA ALA A 406 -5.58 20.54 -22.82
C ALA A 406 -6.75 21.25 -22.12
N TYR A 407 -7.74 20.49 -21.63
CA TYR A 407 -8.92 20.98 -20.92
C TYR A 407 -8.71 21.18 -19.40
N LEU A 408 -7.55 20.79 -18.87
CA LEU A 408 -7.26 20.75 -17.44
C LEU A 408 -6.19 21.77 -17.00
N LYS A 409 -5.64 22.54 -17.95
CA LYS A 409 -4.51 23.47 -17.75
C LYS A 409 -4.78 24.63 -16.78
N SER A 410 -6.04 25.01 -16.57
CA SER A 410 -6.42 26.15 -15.72
C SER A 410 -6.42 25.85 -14.22
N VAL A 411 -6.21 24.58 -13.83
CA VAL A 411 -6.36 24.13 -12.44
C VAL A 411 -5.04 23.59 -11.91
N PHE A 412 -4.78 23.86 -10.63
CA PHE A 412 -3.65 23.30 -9.91
C PHE A 412 -3.88 21.83 -9.56
N TRP A 413 -2.93 20.98 -9.93
CA TRP A 413 -3.00 19.53 -9.74
C TRP A 413 -1.85 18.99 -8.89
N ALA A 414 -1.07 19.86 -8.23
CA ALA A 414 0.08 19.49 -7.40
C ALA A 414 1.12 18.56 -8.08
N GLY A 415 1.14 18.50 -9.42
CA GLY A 415 1.96 17.54 -10.18
C GLY A 415 1.43 16.10 -10.25
N MET A 416 0.17 15.86 -9.87
CA MET A 416 -0.53 14.56 -9.97
C MET A 416 -1.02 14.22 -11.39
N SER A 417 -0.62 15.02 -12.39
CA SER A 417 -1.05 14.87 -13.78
C SER A 417 -0.28 13.82 -14.58
N THR A 418 0.84 13.29 -14.07
CA THR A 418 1.68 12.30 -14.77
C THR A 418 1.43 10.88 -14.30
N THR A 419 1.51 9.93 -15.23
CA THR A 419 1.37 8.48 -15.05
C THR A 419 2.23 7.90 -13.90
N GLN A 420 3.31 8.57 -13.49
CA GLN A 420 4.16 8.18 -12.38
C GLN A 420 3.50 8.26 -11.00
N ARG A 421 2.43 9.05 -10.79
CA ARG A 421 1.87 9.26 -9.44
C ARG A 421 0.64 8.42 -9.11
N SER A 422 -0.10 7.90 -10.08
CA SER A 422 -1.10 6.84 -9.82
C SER A 422 -0.42 5.54 -9.36
N GLU A 423 0.78 5.24 -9.87
CA GLU A 423 1.63 4.17 -9.34
C GLU A 423 1.96 4.38 -7.85
N SER A 424 2.07 5.64 -7.41
CA SER A 424 2.40 5.98 -6.02
C SER A 424 1.29 5.68 -5.01
N MET A 425 0.00 5.71 -5.43
CA MET A 425 -1.10 5.27 -4.57
C MET A 425 -1.06 3.75 -4.39
N ASN A 426 -0.83 3.01 -5.48
CA ASN A 426 -0.62 1.56 -5.41
C ASN A 426 0.62 1.22 -4.56
N ALA A 427 1.69 2.01 -4.66
CA ALA A 427 2.90 1.86 -3.85
C ALA A 427 2.74 2.32 -2.38
N PHE A 428 1.64 2.99 -2.01
CA PHE A 428 1.46 3.48 -0.64
C PHE A 428 1.35 2.32 0.35
N PHE A 429 0.54 1.32 0.02
CA PHE A 429 0.33 0.12 0.83
C PHE A 429 0.95 -1.15 0.21
N ASP A 430 1.70 -1.03 -0.90
CA ASP A 430 2.31 -2.20 -1.55
C ASP A 430 3.28 -2.90 -0.59
N GLY A 431 3.11 -4.21 -0.47
CA GLY A 431 3.83 -5.04 0.50
C GLY A 431 3.20 -5.13 1.88
N TYR A 432 2.24 -4.27 2.23
CA TYR A 432 1.54 -4.27 3.53
C TYR A 432 0.21 -5.02 3.46
N VAL A 433 -0.59 -4.79 2.42
CA VAL A 433 -1.96 -5.31 2.33
C VAL A 433 -2.20 -6.05 1.01
N HIS A 434 -2.97 -7.15 1.04
CA HIS A 434 -3.33 -7.96 -0.13
C HIS A 434 -4.77 -8.51 -0.03
N SER A 435 -5.30 -9.09 -1.11
CA SER A 435 -6.72 -9.49 -1.17
C SER A 435 -7.13 -10.53 -0.12
N GLY A 436 -6.19 -11.39 0.29
CA GLY A 436 -6.39 -12.33 1.39
C GLY A 436 -6.30 -11.74 2.81
N THR A 437 -5.93 -10.47 2.98
CA THR A 437 -5.71 -9.84 4.29
C THR A 437 -7.03 -9.74 5.06
N THR A 438 -7.03 -10.16 6.32
CA THR A 438 -8.20 -10.03 7.20
C THR A 438 -8.34 -8.58 7.70
N LEU A 439 -9.54 -8.16 8.13
CA LEU A 439 -9.76 -6.81 8.69
C LEU A 439 -8.85 -6.51 9.88
N LYS A 440 -8.47 -7.53 10.65
CA LYS A 440 -7.59 -7.35 11.81
C LYS A 440 -6.13 -7.21 11.40
N GLU A 441 -5.66 -8.00 10.44
CA GLU A 441 -4.33 -7.83 9.84
C GLU A 441 -4.22 -6.49 9.11
N PHE A 442 -5.31 -6.05 8.46
CA PHE A 442 -5.37 -4.79 7.74
C PHE A 442 -5.01 -3.62 8.66
N VAL A 443 -5.59 -3.57 9.86
CA VAL A 443 -5.35 -2.52 10.84
C VAL A 443 -3.87 -2.43 11.25
N ASP A 444 -3.25 -3.57 11.59
CA ASP A 444 -1.84 -3.57 12.02
C ASP A 444 -0.91 -3.15 10.86
N GLN A 445 -1.19 -3.61 9.65
CA GLN A 445 -0.42 -3.26 8.46
C GLN A 445 -0.65 -1.82 8.00
N PHE A 446 -1.84 -1.28 8.24
CA PHE A 446 -2.19 0.12 7.98
C PHE A 446 -1.35 1.06 8.86
N ASP A 447 -1.26 0.82 10.16
CA ASP A 447 -0.42 1.59 11.08
C ASP A 447 1.07 1.52 10.68
N ASN A 448 1.57 0.35 10.31
CA ASN A 448 2.94 0.17 9.85
C ASN A 448 3.25 0.95 8.55
N ALA A 449 2.31 0.97 7.61
CA ALA A 449 2.45 1.74 6.37
C ALA A 449 2.50 3.24 6.66
N LEU A 450 1.63 3.75 7.54
CA LEU A 450 1.62 5.15 7.95
C LEU A 450 2.92 5.54 8.66
N ARG A 451 3.41 4.72 9.59
CA ARG A 451 4.68 4.96 10.29
C ARG A 451 5.84 5.11 9.31
N LYS A 452 5.95 4.21 8.33
CA LYS A 452 7.01 4.29 7.31
C LYS A 452 6.91 5.58 6.48
N LYS A 453 5.70 6.05 6.17
CA LYS A 453 5.50 7.29 5.39
C LYS A 453 5.89 8.52 6.21
N VAL A 454 5.55 8.56 7.48
CA VAL A 454 5.98 9.62 8.41
C VAL A 454 7.49 9.66 8.57
N GLU A 455 8.13 8.50 8.71
CA GLU A 455 9.59 8.43 8.83
C GLU A 455 10.27 8.88 7.54
N LEU A 456 9.74 8.48 6.38
CA LEU A 456 10.24 8.94 5.08
C LEU A 456 10.12 10.46 4.92
N GLU A 457 8.97 11.03 5.29
CA GLU A 457 8.75 12.48 5.28
C GLU A 457 9.76 13.20 6.19
N THR A 458 9.91 12.73 7.42
CA THR A 458 10.85 13.28 8.43
C THR A 458 12.29 13.23 7.93
N MET A 459 12.71 12.12 7.33
CA MET A 459 14.04 11.98 6.73
C MET A 459 14.22 12.96 5.56
N THR A 460 13.20 13.16 4.72
CA THR A 460 13.28 14.12 3.61
C THR A 460 13.26 15.59 4.05
N ASP A 461 12.59 15.90 5.16
CA ASP A 461 12.67 17.21 5.82
C ASP A 461 14.08 17.45 6.35
N PHE A 462 14.63 16.49 7.09
CA PHE A 462 16.00 16.55 7.59
C PHE A 462 17.00 16.77 6.45
N ASN A 463 16.91 16.00 5.37
CA ASN A 463 17.80 16.16 4.22
C ASN A 463 17.61 17.51 3.53
N SER A 464 16.38 18.01 3.40
CA SER A 464 16.14 19.32 2.76
C SER A 464 16.69 20.50 3.55
N ASN A 465 16.74 20.37 4.87
CA ASN A 465 17.25 21.41 5.76
C ASN A 465 18.77 21.33 5.97
N ASN A 466 19.35 20.14 5.92
CA ASN A 466 20.78 19.93 6.21
C ASN A 466 21.65 19.69 4.97
N GLN A 467 21.05 19.40 3.81
CA GLN A 467 21.78 19.21 2.56
C GLN A 467 21.34 20.26 1.55
N THR A 468 22.32 20.92 0.94
CA THR A 468 22.07 21.89 -0.13
C THR A 468 22.48 21.30 -1.46
N ILE A 469 21.57 21.27 -2.42
CA ILE A 469 21.87 20.88 -3.80
C ILE A 469 22.53 22.07 -4.49
N PRO A 470 23.75 21.96 -5.05
CA PRO A 470 24.42 23.07 -5.73
C PRO A 470 23.59 23.62 -6.90
N CYS A 471 23.66 24.94 -7.10
CA CYS A 471 23.09 25.57 -8.28
C CYS A 471 23.88 25.17 -9.52
N VAL A 472 23.18 24.95 -10.64
CA VAL A 472 23.81 24.64 -11.94
C VAL A 472 24.02 25.88 -12.80
N SER A 473 23.43 27.02 -12.40
CA SER A 473 23.56 28.30 -13.09
C SER A 473 23.87 29.45 -12.11
N TYR A 474 24.27 30.58 -12.67
CA TYR A 474 24.43 31.84 -11.91
C TYR A 474 23.11 32.63 -11.79
N PHE A 475 21.98 32.04 -12.17
CA PHE A 475 20.71 32.75 -12.19
C PHE A 475 20.18 32.96 -10.76
N ASN A 476 19.93 34.22 -10.37
CA ASN A 476 19.52 34.55 -9.01
C ASN A 476 18.19 33.90 -8.60
N ILE A 477 17.28 33.68 -9.57
CA ILE A 477 16.04 32.93 -9.38
C ILE A 477 16.33 31.49 -8.89
N GLU A 478 17.39 30.84 -9.38
CA GLU A 478 17.77 29.50 -8.92
C GLU A 478 18.14 29.51 -7.43
N LYS A 479 18.95 30.49 -7.00
CA LYS A 479 19.32 30.65 -5.59
C LYS A 479 18.11 30.93 -4.70
N GLN A 480 17.13 31.71 -5.18
CA GLN A 480 15.88 31.96 -4.47
C GLN A 480 15.14 30.63 -4.18
N PHE A 481 14.97 29.78 -5.20
CA PHE A 481 14.33 28.48 -5.01
C PHE A 481 15.18 27.48 -4.19
N GLN A 482 16.51 27.49 -4.34
CA GLN A 482 17.42 26.63 -3.54
C GLN A 482 17.26 26.88 -2.04
N ARG A 483 17.11 28.15 -1.66
CA ARG A 483 16.91 28.57 -0.27
C ARG A 483 15.53 28.16 0.25
N LEU A 484 14.48 28.37 -0.53
CA LEU A 484 13.10 28.28 -0.06
C LEU A 484 12.47 26.90 -0.26
N TYR A 485 12.71 26.22 -1.38
CA TYR A 485 12.02 24.98 -1.71
C TYR A 485 12.68 23.74 -1.08
N THR A 486 11.89 22.68 -0.90
CA THR A 486 12.41 21.35 -0.59
C THR A 486 13.35 20.86 -1.68
N ASN A 487 14.31 19.99 -1.32
CA ASN A 487 15.31 19.49 -2.26
C ASN A 487 14.68 18.78 -3.47
N ALA A 488 13.57 18.07 -3.26
CA ALA A 488 12.82 17.42 -4.33
C ALA A 488 12.23 18.45 -5.31
N LYS A 489 11.61 19.52 -4.80
CA LYS A 489 10.97 20.56 -5.63
C LYS A 489 11.99 21.47 -6.31
N PHE A 490 13.11 21.76 -5.64
CA PHE A 490 14.21 22.48 -6.25
C PHE A 490 14.79 21.74 -7.46
N LYS A 491 14.93 20.40 -7.42
CA LYS A 491 15.36 19.61 -8.59
C LYS A 491 14.41 19.74 -9.78
N GLU A 492 13.10 19.84 -9.53
CA GLU A 492 12.12 20.09 -10.61
C GLU A 492 12.35 21.47 -11.25
N VAL A 493 12.66 22.50 -10.44
CA VAL A 493 13.04 23.84 -10.94
C VAL A 493 14.34 23.77 -11.76
N GLN A 494 15.38 23.07 -11.26
CA GLN A 494 16.64 22.92 -11.97
C GLN A 494 16.46 22.23 -13.33
N LYS A 495 15.57 21.24 -13.41
CA LYS A 495 15.23 20.60 -14.69
C LYS A 495 14.70 21.60 -15.72
N GLU A 496 13.84 22.52 -15.29
CA GLU A 496 13.32 23.59 -16.16
C GLU A 496 14.41 24.63 -16.50
N LEU A 497 15.31 24.97 -15.57
CA LEU A 497 16.44 25.85 -15.85
C LEU A 497 17.42 25.26 -16.86
N LEU A 498 17.77 23.98 -16.74
CA LEU A 498 18.60 23.29 -17.73
C LEU A 498 17.93 23.24 -19.10
N GLY A 499 16.59 23.18 -19.12
CA GLY A 499 15.78 23.24 -20.33
C GLY A 499 15.88 24.57 -21.09
N LEU A 500 16.33 25.66 -20.46
CA LEU A 500 16.49 26.97 -21.10
C LEU A 500 17.42 26.95 -22.30
N MET A 501 18.43 26.06 -22.29
CA MET A 501 19.41 25.93 -23.38
C MET A 501 18.77 25.50 -24.71
N ARG A 502 17.55 24.94 -24.65
CA ARG A 502 16.78 24.48 -25.80
C ARG A 502 15.69 25.47 -26.22
N CYS A 503 15.63 26.63 -25.57
CA CYS A 503 14.59 27.63 -25.77
C CYS A 503 15.09 28.86 -26.52
N ASN A 504 14.57 29.08 -27.73
CA ASN A 504 14.78 30.30 -28.51
C ASN A 504 13.57 31.21 -28.34
N CYS A 505 13.79 32.50 -28.07
CA CYS A 505 12.71 33.43 -27.74
C CYS A 505 12.74 34.65 -28.67
N SER A 506 11.58 35.02 -29.19
CA SER A 506 11.36 36.23 -29.99
C SER A 506 10.20 37.05 -29.40
N SER A 507 10.31 38.37 -29.40
CA SER A 507 9.19 39.26 -29.06
C SER A 507 8.23 39.35 -30.24
N VAL A 508 6.94 39.18 -30.00
CA VAL A 508 5.91 39.18 -31.07
C VAL A 508 5.14 40.49 -31.09
N SER A 509 4.55 40.86 -29.96
CA SER A 509 3.71 42.06 -29.87
C SER A 509 3.76 42.66 -28.47
N THR A 510 3.39 43.93 -28.38
CA THR A 510 3.21 44.65 -27.11
C THR A 510 1.84 45.33 -27.15
N GLU A 511 0.99 45.00 -26.19
CA GLU A 511 -0.36 45.55 -26.04
C GLU A 511 -0.42 46.24 -24.66
N GLY A 512 -0.21 47.56 -24.64
CA GLY A 512 -0.11 48.31 -23.38
C GLY A 512 1.07 47.82 -22.54
N CYS A 513 0.80 47.42 -21.29
CA CYS A 513 1.80 46.87 -20.36
C CYS A 513 2.04 45.35 -20.52
N ILE A 514 1.36 44.69 -21.46
CA ILE A 514 1.48 43.25 -21.71
C ILE A 514 2.33 42.99 -22.94
N LEU A 515 3.49 42.36 -22.75
CA LEU A 515 4.36 41.91 -23.82
C LEU A 515 4.14 40.44 -24.11
N LYS A 516 3.99 40.11 -25.39
CA LYS A 516 3.85 38.75 -25.89
C LYS A 516 5.16 38.28 -26.51
N TYR A 517 5.67 37.17 -26.01
CA TYR A 517 6.85 36.47 -26.50
C TYR A 517 6.46 35.11 -27.09
N GLN A 518 7.12 34.72 -28.17
CA GLN A 518 7.08 33.37 -28.72
C GLN A 518 8.37 32.67 -28.32
N VAL A 519 8.23 31.48 -27.74
CA VAL A 519 9.35 30.66 -27.27
C VAL A 519 9.28 29.32 -28.00
N LEU A 520 10.26 29.09 -28.86
CA LEU A 520 10.55 27.84 -29.53
C LEU A 520 11.30 26.92 -28.56
N ASP A 521 10.78 25.71 -28.32
CA ASP A 521 11.38 24.72 -27.43
C ASP A 521 11.71 23.45 -28.22
N GLU A 522 12.99 23.11 -28.30
CA GLU A 522 13.48 21.91 -28.97
C GLU A 522 13.46 20.72 -28.01
N ILE A 523 12.52 19.80 -28.24
CA ILE A 523 12.35 18.58 -27.45
C ILE A 523 12.92 17.40 -28.25
N SER A 524 14.03 16.85 -27.75
CA SER A 524 14.56 15.58 -28.26
C SER A 524 13.79 14.41 -27.62
N THR A 525 13.18 13.58 -28.46
CA THR A 525 12.76 12.22 -28.14
C THR A 525 13.81 11.24 -28.69
N ASP A 526 13.75 9.96 -28.29
CA ASP A 526 14.78 8.94 -28.60
C ASP A 526 15.08 8.80 -30.10
N ASP A 527 14.16 9.23 -30.98
CA ASP A 527 14.31 9.11 -32.43
C ASP A 527 14.30 10.45 -33.20
N HIS A 528 13.79 11.57 -32.63
CA HIS A 528 13.55 12.82 -33.37
C HIS A 528 13.68 14.09 -32.49
N ILE A 529 14.09 15.21 -33.09
CA ILE A 529 13.99 16.55 -32.47
C ILE A 529 12.68 17.18 -32.94
N LYS A 530 11.78 17.48 -32.00
CA LYS A 530 10.53 18.19 -32.25
C LYS A 530 10.65 19.62 -31.72
N THR A 531 10.36 20.60 -32.54
CA THR A 531 10.27 22.01 -32.12
C THR A 531 8.82 22.34 -31.81
N LEU A 532 8.57 22.92 -30.63
CA LEU A 532 7.25 23.36 -30.20
C LEU A 532 7.22 24.85 -29.90
N ASP A 533 6.10 25.49 -30.22
CA ASP A 533 5.91 26.92 -30.06
C ASP A 533 5.03 27.22 -28.86
N PHE A 534 5.55 28.03 -27.93
CA PHE A 534 4.82 28.48 -26.76
C PHE A 534 4.70 30.00 -26.75
N CYS A 535 3.56 30.51 -26.28
CA CYS A 535 3.38 31.94 -26.04
C CYS A 535 3.54 32.25 -24.56
N VAL A 536 4.35 33.26 -24.26
CA VAL A 536 4.56 33.79 -22.92
C VAL A 536 4.11 35.24 -22.89
N TYR A 537 3.18 35.54 -21.99
CA TYR A 537 2.67 36.87 -21.72
C TYR A 537 3.36 37.41 -20.46
N TYR A 538 3.94 38.59 -20.55
CA TYR A 538 4.58 39.27 -19.44
C TYR A 538 3.93 40.64 -19.21
N ASN A 539 3.41 40.86 -18.01
CA ASN A 539 2.89 42.15 -17.58
C ASN A 539 3.99 42.92 -16.83
N GLU A 540 4.39 44.07 -17.38
CA GLU A 540 5.47 44.89 -16.83
C GLU A 540 5.13 45.59 -15.51
N GLU A 541 3.87 46.01 -15.32
CA GLU A 541 3.44 46.72 -14.11
C GLU A 541 3.39 45.80 -12.90
N LYS A 542 2.88 44.58 -13.09
CA LYS A 542 2.69 43.59 -12.01
C LYS A 542 3.85 42.61 -11.89
N VAL A 543 4.79 42.62 -12.84
CA VAL A 543 5.87 41.62 -12.95
C VAL A 543 5.29 40.19 -13.01
N GLU A 544 4.20 40.02 -13.76
CA GLU A 544 3.51 38.74 -13.90
C GLU A 544 3.87 38.07 -15.24
N VAL A 545 4.31 36.81 -15.18
CA VAL A 545 4.58 35.94 -16.33
C VAL A 545 3.53 34.82 -16.41
N LYS A 546 2.96 34.61 -17.60
CA LYS A 546 2.01 33.53 -17.89
C LYS A 546 2.39 32.83 -19.21
N CYS A 547 2.53 31.52 -19.18
CA CYS A 547 2.87 30.71 -20.37
C CYS A 547 1.71 29.80 -20.78
N THR A 548 1.50 29.60 -22.10
CA THR A 548 0.49 28.68 -22.65
C THR A 548 0.76 27.20 -22.34
N CYS A 549 1.98 26.83 -21.95
CA CYS A 549 2.26 25.48 -21.45
C CYS A 549 1.53 25.18 -20.13
N ALA A 550 1.15 26.21 -19.37
CA ALA A 550 0.45 26.16 -18.09
C ALA A 550 1.14 25.32 -16.98
N LEU A 551 2.45 25.11 -17.06
CA LEU A 551 3.18 24.30 -16.06
C LEU A 551 3.03 24.88 -14.65
N PHE A 552 3.10 26.21 -14.53
CA PHE A 552 2.94 26.88 -13.24
C PHE A 552 1.52 26.70 -12.70
N GLN A 553 0.50 26.89 -13.52
CA GLN A 553 -0.90 26.70 -13.12
C GLN A 553 -1.14 25.26 -12.65
N MET A 554 -0.58 24.26 -13.34
CA MET A 554 -0.80 22.84 -13.02
C MET A 554 0.07 22.30 -11.88
N ARG A 555 1.30 22.80 -11.71
CA ARG A 555 2.30 22.24 -10.79
C ARG A 555 2.87 23.24 -9.78
N GLY A 556 2.69 24.53 -10.00
CA GLY A 556 3.27 25.57 -9.15
C GLY A 556 4.77 25.77 -9.35
N ILE A 557 5.29 25.38 -10.51
CA ILE A 557 6.69 25.53 -10.91
C ILE A 557 6.71 26.27 -12.24
N LEU A 558 7.48 27.35 -12.31
CA LEU A 558 7.65 28.10 -13.56
C LEU A 558 8.33 27.21 -14.61
N CYS A 559 7.78 27.20 -15.83
CA CYS A 559 8.40 26.50 -16.94
C CYS A 559 9.63 27.22 -17.45
N ARG A 560 10.46 26.47 -18.18
CA ARG A 560 11.58 27.02 -18.94
C ARG A 560 11.20 28.20 -19.84
N HIS A 561 10.02 28.19 -20.47
CA HIS A 561 9.60 29.29 -21.36
C HIS A 561 9.40 30.60 -20.59
N ALA A 562 8.74 30.51 -19.43
CA ALA A 562 8.54 31.67 -18.55
C ALA A 562 9.89 32.15 -17.99
N LEU A 563 10.74 31.23 -17.54
CA LEU A 563 12.09 31.54 -17.04
C LEU A 563 12.97 32.19 -18.12
N ARG A 564 12.80 31.82 -19.40
CA ARG A 564 13.51 32.45 -20.53
C ARG A 564 13.12 33.92 -20.68
N VAL A 565 11.84 34.24 -20.56
CA VAL A 565 11.36 35.63 -20.56
C VAL A 565 11.85 36.38 -19.31
N CYS A 566 11.83 35.76 -18.13
CA CYS A 566 12.42 36.36 -16.91
C CYS A 566 13.90 36.72 -17.12
N GLN A 567 14.66 35.85 -17.79
CA GLN A 567 16.07 36.09 -18.11
C GLN A 567 16.24 37.28 -19.06
N LEU A 568 15.42 37.36 -20.12
CA LEU A 568 15.42 38.50 -21.06
C LEU A 568 15.08 39.82 -20.38
N LYS A 569 14.11 39.79 -19.45
CA LYS A 569 13.70 40.95 -18.65
C LYS A 569 14.62 41.23 -17.45
N LYS A 570 15.70 40.47 -17.29
CA LYS A 570 16.69 40.61 -16.20
C LYS A 570 16.04 40.57 -14.80
N ILE A 571 15.00 39.76 -14.64
CA ILE A 571 14.35 39.54 -13.34
C ILE A 571 15.30 38.72 -12.47
N ASN A 572 15.77 39.32 -11.38
CA ASN A 572 16.70 38.67 -10.44
C ASN A 572 15.99 37.96 -9.30
N VAL A 573 14.83 38.46 -8.89
CA VAL A 573 14.01 37.93 -7.80
C VAL A 573 12.59 37.84 -8.31
N LEU A 574 11.98 36.66 -8.19
CA LEU A 574 10.58 36.47 -8.55
C LEU A 574 9.67 36.99 -7.44
N PRO A 575 8.53 37.60 -7.81
CA PRO A 575 7.45 37.88 -6.87
C PRO A 575 6.96 36.63 -6.13
N ASP A 576 6.45 36.80 -4.91
CA ASP A 576 6.00 35.71 -4.04
C ASP A 576 4.86 34.88 -4.65
N VAL A 577 4.08 35.45 -5.58
CA VAL A 577 3.05 34.71 -6.32
C VAL A 577 3.60 33.51 -7.10
N TYR A 578 4.90 33.48 -7.42
CA TYR A 578 5.58 32.37 -8.08
C TYR A 578 6.33 31.43 -7.13
N VAL A 579 6.38 31.76 -5.83
CA VAL A 579 7.03 31.00 -4.77
C VAL A 579 5.96 30.42 -3.86
N LEU A 580 5.49 29.22 -4.19
CA LEU A 580 4.39 28.61 -3.44
C LEU A 580 4.84 28.09 -2.07
N ASP A 581 4.13 28.52 -1.02
CA ASP A 581 4.27 28.00 0.34
C ASP A 581 4.14 26.49 0.44
N ARG A 582 3.35 25.91 -0.46
CA ARG A 582 3.22 24.45 -0.58
C ARG A 582 4.56 23.75 -0.72
N TRP A 583 5.52 24.31 -1.45
CA TRP A 583 6.80 23.65 -1.77
C TRP A 583 7.95 24.07 -0.85
N ARG A 584 7.69 25.01 0.06
CA ARG A 584 8.69 25.60 0.95
C ARG A 584 9.12 24.67 2.07
N LYS A 585 10.41 24.68 2.41
CA LYS A 585 10.99 23.90 3.52
C LYS A 585 11.13 24.71 4.81
N ASP A 586 11.12 26.03 4.72
CA ASP A 586 11.29 26.97 5.84
C ASP A 586 10.00 27.20 6.64
N LEU A 587 8.86 26.71 6.16
CA LEU A 587 7.58 26.79 6.87
C LEU A 587 7.42 25.66 7.89
N LYS A 588 7.13 26.03 9.14
CA LYS A 588 6.75 25.08 10.19
C LYS A 588 5.29 24.69 10.02
N ARG A 589 5.04 23.41 9.73
CA ARG A 589 3.69 22.88 9.51
C ARG A 589 3.15 22.21 10.76
N THR A 590 2.00 22.64 11.25
CA THR A 590 1.43 22.22 12.53
C THR A 590 1.14 20.72 12.60
N TYR A 591 0.76 20.08 11.50
CA TYR A 591 0.46 18.63 11.48
C TYR A 591 1.66 17.76 11.88
N THR A 592 2.90 18.26 11.75
CA THR A 592 4.11 17.56 12.21
C THR A 592 4.24 17.52 13.74
N LEU A 593 3.56 18.43 14.43
CA LEU A 593 3.50 18.52 15.89
C LEU A 593 2.30 17.75 16.48
N VAL A 594 1.35 17.34 15.64
CA VAL A 594 0.16 16.61 16.04
C VAL A 594 0.52 15.14 16.29
N ARG A 595 0.19 14.65 17.48
CA ARG A 595 0.45 13.26 17.88
C ARG A 595 -0.42 12.31 17.05
N SER A 596 0.18 11.25 16.53
CA SER A 596 -0.54 10.12 15.93
C SER A 596 -0.22 8.83 16.69
N SER A 597 -1.10 7.83 16.57
CA SER A 597 -1.02 6.58 17.34
C SER A 597 0.14 5.67 16.93
N TYR A 598 0.63 5.83 15.70
CA TYR A 598 1.70 5.05 15.09
C TYR A 598 3.06 5.77 15.14
N ASP A 599 3.10 7.01 15.62
CA ASP A 599 4.35 7.72 15.88
C ASP A 599 4.93 7.24 17.23
N ASP A 600 5.90 6.31 17.17
CA ASP A 600 6.63 5.86 18.35
C ASP A 600 7.58 6.95 18.90
N GLN A 601 7.72 8.10 18.20
CA GLN A 601 8.50 9.26 18.65
C GLN A 601 7.73 10.07 19.71
N ARG A 602 7.33 9.41 20.80
CA ARG A 602 6.63 10.01 21.96
C ARG A 602 7.44 11.11 22.68
N ASP A 603 8.64 11.46 22.19
CA ASP A 603 9.63 12.27 22.88
C ASP A 603 10.09 13.58 22.21
N ARG A 604 9.46 14.04 21.12
CA ARG A 604 9.77 15.39 20.61
C ARG A 604 9.31 16.45 21.62
N ALA A 605 10.26 17.16 22.22
CA ALA A 605 10.00 18.22 23.20
C ALA A 605 9.05 19.29 22.65
N ASP A 606 9.16 19.62 21.37
CA ASP A 606 8.32 20.60 20.69
C ASP A 606 6.86 20.16 20.60
N ALA A 607 6.59 18.88 20.31
CA ALA A 607 5.22 18.35 20.28
C ALA A 607 4.58 18.39 21.69
N ARG A 608 5.35 18.08 22.75
CA ARG A 608 4.88 18.23 24.15
C ARG A 608 4.59 19.69 24.52
N ASN A 609 5.49 20.59 24.12
CA ASN A 609 5.33 22.02 24.38
C ASN A 609 4.11 22.57 23.64
N TYR A 610 3.93 22.19 22.37
CA TYR A 610 2.77 22.53 21.57
C TYR A 610 1.46 22.04 22.21
N GLU A 611 1.40 20.77 22.62
CA GLU A 611 0.23 20.22 23.31
C GLU A 611 -0.06 20.95 24.64
N ARG A 612 0.98 21.30 25.41
CA ARG A 612 0.85 22.06 26.65
C ARG A 612 0.27 23.45 26.42
N VAL A 613 0.74 24.15 25.38
CA VAL A 613 0.21 25.47 24.98
C VAL A 613 -1.25 25.34 24.55
N LEU A 614 -1.56 24.42 23.63
CA LEU A 614 -2.95 24.16 23.19
C LEU A 614 -3.87 23.86 24.36
N LYS A 615 -3.49 22.94 25.27
CA LYS A 615 -4.31 22.61 26.45
C LYS A 615 -4.53 23.83 27.35
N ARG A 616 -3.57 24.74 27.47
CA ARG A 616 -3.72 25.97 28.26
C ARG A 616 -4.63 26.97 27.55
N CYS A 617 -4.45 27.17 26.24
CA CYS A 617 -5.27 28.04 25.41
C CYS A 617 -6.71 27.54 25.38
N SER A 618 -6.98 26.24 25.16
CA SER A 618 -8.33 25.67 25.18
C SER A 618 -9.02 25.85 26.54
N LYS A 619 -8.30 25.63 27.66
CA LYS A 619 -8.86 25.89 29.00
C LYS A 619 -9.24 27.36 29.20
N LEU A 620 -8.43 28.27 28.68
CA LEU A 620 -8.71 29.70 28.76
C LEU A 620 -9.87 30.08 27.84
N ALA A 621 -9.89 29.57 26.61
CA ALA A 621 -10.95 29.73 25.63
C ALA A 621 -12.31 29.31 26.22
N THR A 622 -12.40 28.16 26.90
CA THR A 622 -13.63 27.72 27.58
C THR A 622 -14.10 28.75 28.63
N LYS A 623 -13.18 29.34 29.39
CA LYS A 623 -13.50 30.32 30.44
C LYS A 623 -13.95 31.67 29.91
N ILE A 624 -13.41 32.10 28.77
CA ILE A 624 -13.71 33.41 28.18
C ILE A 624 -14.80 33.34 27.10
N SER A 625 -15.18 32.14 26.64
CA SER A 625 -16.06 31.93 25.48
C SER A 625 -17.44 32.57 25.58
N SER A 626 -17.92 32.92 26.77
CA SER A 626 -19.22 33.56 26.99
C SER A 626 -19.13 35.09 27.15
N ASP A 627 -17.94 35.69 27.03
CA ASP A 627 -17.70 37.10 27.34
C ASP A 627 -16.83 37.75 26.26
N ASN A 628 -17.47 38.55 25.40
CA ASN A 628 -16.83 39.17 24.23
C ASN A 628 -15.72 40.14 24.62
N GLU A 629 -15.83 40.86 25.75
CA GLU A 629 -14.79 41.80 26.19
C GLU A 629 -13.53 41.03 26.62
N LYS A 630 -13.71 39.90 27.33
CA LYS A 630 -12.59 39.01 27.69
C LYS A 630 -11.95 38.34 26.48
N ILE A 631 -12.74 38.01 25.45
CA ILE A 631 -12.22 37.51 24.17
C ILE A 631 -11.36 38.57 23.49
N SER A 632 -11.87 39.80 23.32
CA SER A 632 -11.11 40.88 22.69
C SER A 632 -9.84 41.25 23.47
N ALA A 633 -9.91 41.27 24.81
CA ALA A 633 -8.74 41.52 25.65
C ALA A 633 -7.69 40.40 25.51
N PHE A 634 -8.12 39.14 25.43
CA PHE A 634 -7.22 38.01 25.20
C PHE A 634 -6.56 38.08 23.82
N LEU A 635 -7.34 38.32 22.76
CA LEU A 635 -6.80 38.44 21.40
C LEU A 635 -5.77 39.57 21.30
N ARG A 636 -6.03 40.73 21.92
CA ARG A 636 -5.03 41.82 21.98
C ARG A 636 -3.72 41.41 22.65
N VAL A 637 -3.79 40.65 23.75
CA VAL A 637 -2.59 40.13 24.43
C VAL A 637 -1.86 39.11 23.58
N VAL A 638 -2.58 38.31 22.79
CA VAL A 638 -1.98 37.39 21.82
C VAL A 638 -1.29 38.16 20.71
N ASP A 639 -1.94 39.17 20.11
CA ASP A 639 -1.35 40.02 19.06
C ASP A 639 -0.09 40.75 19.57
N GLU A 640 -0.12 41.27 20.81
CA GLU A 640 1.04 41.88 21.48
C GLU A 640 2.16 40.88 21.78
N PHE A 641 1.83 39.61 21.98
CA PHE A 641 2.82 38.55 22.20
C PHE A 641 3.41 38.08 20.87
N GLU A 642 2.60 37.95 19.82
CA GLU A 642 3.04 37.61 18.46
C GLU A 642 4.02 38.64 17.90
N THR A 643 3.73 39.93 18.07
CA THR A 643 4.65 41.02 17.69
C THR A 643 5.97 41.00 18.47
N LYS A 644 5.99 40.48 19.71
CA LYS A 644 7.23 40.26 20.48
C LYS A 644 7.98 38.99 20.07
N CYS A 645 7.34 38.07 19.37
CA CYS A 645 7.92 36.82 18.88
C CYS A 645 8.54 36.94 17.47
N GLU A 646 8.68 38.16 16.92
CA GLU A 646 9.20 38.39 15.56
C GLU A 646 10.56 37.71 15.32
N GLY A 647 10.51 36.70 14.44
CA GLY A 647 11.57 35.75 14.13
C GLY A 647 11.04 34.46 13.47
N SER A 648 9.75 34.18 13.57
CA SER A 648 9.10 33.09 12.81
C SER A 648 7.64 33.44 12.49
N THR A 649 7.40 33.87 11.26
CA THR A 649 6.07 34.13 10.70
C THR A 649 5.27 32.83 10.64
N LEU A 650 4.23 32.74 11.47
CA LEU A 650 3.14 31.78 11.36
C LEU A 650 1.90 32.58 10.99
N GLU A 651 1.68 32.85 9.70
CA GLU A 651 0.39 33.37 9.24
C GLU A 651 -0.67 32.28 9.40
N SER A 652 -1.64 32.58 10.27
CA SER A 652 -2.67 31.63 10.71
C SER A 652 -3.83 31.57 9.72
N ALA A 653 -4.34 30.37 9.50
CA ALA A 653 -5.74 30.13 9.20
C ALA A 653 -6.36 29.45 10.43
N TYR A 654 -6.59 30.22 11.50
CA TYR A 654 -7.25 29.71 12.70
C TYR A 654 -8.65 30.30 12.82
N GLU A 655 -9.65 29.57 12.32
CA GLU A 655 -11.02 29.78 12.75
C GLU A 655 -11.72 28.44 13.08
N GLN A 656 -12.13 28.39 14.35
CA GLN A 656 -13.25 27.61 14.91
C GLN A 656 -13.13 26.08 14.97
N MET A 657 -12.57 25.58 16.07
CA MET A 657 -12.84 24.23 16.58
C MET A 657 -14.11 24.23 17.46
N LYS A 658 -15.26 23.88 16.88
CA LYS A 658 -16.34 23.20 17.60
C LYS A 658 -16.75 21.97 16.80
N ALA A 659 -16.04 20.86 17.01
CA ALA A 659 -16.55 19.57 16.61
C ALA A 659 -17.69 19.19 17.58
N LYS A 660 -18.94 19.26 17.13
CA LYS A 660 -19.98 18.43 17.73
C LYS A 660 -19.68 17.01 17.31
N ALA A 661 -19.22 16.19 18.26
CA ALA A 661 -19.19 14.75 18.08
C ALA A 661 -20.64 14.28 17.91
N ASN A 662 -21.07 13.98 16.68
CA ASN A 662 -22.26 13.19 16.46
C ASN A 662 -21.92 11.75 16.85
N VAL A 663 -22.13 11.46 18.13
CA VAL A 663 -22.09 10.12 18.69
C VAL A 663 -23.42 9.45 18.35
N VAL A 664 -23.43 8.59 17.33
CA VAL A 664 -24.41 7.51 17.28
C VAL A 664 -23.85 6.38 18.14
N LEU A 665 -24.15 6.45 19.43
CA LEU A 665 -24.12 5.29 20.31
C LEU A 665 -25.34 4.43 19.93
N ASP A 666 -25.18 3.49 19.00
CA ASP A 666 -26.13 2.38 19.01
C ASP A 666 -25.77 1.46 20.18
N LYS A 667 -26.62 1.51 21.20
CA LYS A 667 -26.43 0.80 22.46
C LYS A 667 -26.63 -0.69 22.22
N GLY A 668 -25.57 -1.47 22.38
CA GLY A 668 -25.65 -2.87 22.83
C GLY A 668 -25.86 -3.96 21.77
N LYS A 669 -25.92 -3.64 20.46
CA LYS A 669 -25.93 -4.67 19.42
C LYS A 669 -24.50 -5.13 19.08
N LYS A 670 -24.29 -6.43 18.98
CA LYS A 670 -23.01 -7.04 18.60
C LYS A 670 -22.71 -6.70 17.14
N ILE A 671 -21.62 -5.95 16.87
CA ILE A 671 -21.22 -5.61 15.50
C ILE A 671 -20.79 -6.90 14.78
N LEU A 672 -21.58 -7.30 13.80
CA LEU A 672 -21.30 -8.49 13.02
C LEU A 672 -20.30 -8.17 11.91
N SER A 673 -19.48 -9.17 11.58
CA SER A 673 -18.51 -9.02 10.48
C SER A 673 -19.24 -9.11 9.14
N PRO A 674 -18.75 -8.43 8.08
CA PRO A 674 -19.31 -8.60 6.75
C PRO A 674 -19.17 -10.06 6.28
N ASN A 675 -20.06 -10.48 5.39
CA ASN A 675 -20.04 -11.83 4.84
C ASN A 675 -18.74 -12.08 4.05
N VAL A 676 -18.13 -13.24 4.25
CA VAL A 676 -16.93 -13.62 3.47
C VAL A 676 -17.35 -13.94 2.04
N VAL A 677 -16.83 -13.19 1.08
CA VAL A 677 -17.10 -13.45 -0.34
C VAL A 677 -16.17 -14.56 -0.83
N GLN A 678 -16.72 -15.58 -1.48
CA GLN A 678 -15.89 -16.51 -2.26
C GLN A 678 -15.33 -15.75 -3.45
N GLY A 679 -14.03 -15.46 -3.44
CA GLY A 679 -13.38 -14.72 -4.51
C GLY A 679 -13.69 -15.35 -5.87
N LYS A 680 -14.17 -14.54 -6.82
CA LYS A 680 -14.15 -14.93 -8.23
C LYS A 680 -12.69 -15.08 -8.61
N GLY A 681 -12.20 -16.31 -8.64
CA GLY A 681 -10.89 -16.61 -9.20
C GLY A 681 -10.79 -16.02 -10.61
N ARG A 682 -9.57 -15.71 -11.04
CA ARG A 682 -9.24 -15.38 -12.43
C ARG A 682 -10.12 -16.21 -13.38
N PRO A 683 -10.81 -15.62 -14.37
CA PRO A 683 -11.57 -16.40 -15.34
C PRO A 683 -10.66 -17.51 -15.85
N PRO A 684 -11.12 -18.78 -15.90
CA PRO A 684 -10.28 -19.86 -16.39
C PRO A 684 -9.84 -19.48 -17.80
N ILE A 685 -8.56 -19.15 -17.95
CA ILE A 685 -7.94 -19.02 -19.26
C ILE A 685 -8.23 -20.35 -19.92
N LYS A 686 -9.03 -20.34 -20.99
CA LYS A 686 -9.24 -21.51 -21.82
C LYS A 686 -7.86 -22.00 -22.23
N ARG A 687 -7.42 -23.11 -21.62
CA ARG A 687 -6.19 -23.80 -21.97
C ARG A 687 -6.25 -24.05 -23.47
N LYS A 688 -5.21 -23.66 -24.21
CA LYS A 688 -5.07 -24.09 -25.61
C LYS A 688 -5.07 -25.61 -25.63
N VAL A 689 -6.15 -26.20 -26.13
CA VAL A 689 -6.32 -27.64 -26.33
C VAL A 689 -5.30 -28.08 -27.39
N PRO A 690 -4.36 -28.99 -27.09
CA PRO A 690 -3.41 -29.51 -28.07
C PRO A 690 -4.16 -30.18 -29.24
N PRO A 691 -3.63 -30.16 -30.48
CA PRO A 691 -4.27 -30.78 -31.64
C PRO A 691 -4.67 -32.25 -31.43
N VAL A 692 -3.93 -32.97 -30.58
CA VAL A 692 -4.16 -34.37 -30.21
C VAL A 692 -5.49 -34.57 -29.46
N GLU A 693 -5.89 -33.60 -28.62
CA GLU A 693 -7.17 -33.66 -27.88
C GLU A 693 -8.39 -33.37 -28.77
N LYS A 694 -8.22 -32.72 -29.94
CA LYS A 694 -9.31 -32.52 -30.93
C LYS A 694 -9.61 -33.77 -31.76
N LEU A 695 -8.65 -34.70 -31.89
CA LEU A 695 -8.80 -35.92 -32.68
C LEU A 695 -9.57 -37.02 -31.92
N ALA A 696 -9.53 -37.02 -30.58
CA ALA A 696 -10.23 -38.01 -29.75
C ALA A 696 -11.77 -37.83 -29.74
N THR A 697 -12.29 -36.65 -30.07
CA THR A 697 -13.73 -36.34 -30.07
C THR A 697 -14.47 -36.69 -31.37
N LYS A 698 -13.81 -37.22 -32.41
CA LYS A 698 -14.47 -37.56 -33.69
C LYS A 698 -14.93 -39.02 -33.85
N ARG A 699 -14.77 -39.88 -32.84
CA ARG A 699 -15.29 -41.26 -32.89
C ARG A 699 -16.31 -41.49 -31.79
N LYS A 700 -17.58 -41.16 -32.08
CA LYS A 700 -18.80 -41.84 -31.60
C LYS A 700 -20.04 -41.11 -32.13
N LYS A 701 -20.52 -41.55 -33.30
CA LYS A 701 -21.95 -41.57 -33.62
C LYS A 701 -22.26 -42.99 -34.09
N PRO A 702 -23.12 -43.76 -33.42
CA PRO A 702 -23.76 -44.89 -34.05
C PRO A 702 -24.95 -44.41 -34.89
N ILE A 703 -25.23 -45.19 -35.94
CA ILE A 703 -26.45 -45.19 -36.75
C ILE A 703 -27.66 -45.50 -35.87
#